data_AF-A0A7J6PPC5-F1
#
_entry.id   AF-A0A7J6PPC5-F1
#
_cell.length_a   1.000
_cell.length_b   1.000
_cell.length_c   1.000
_cell.angle_alpha   90.00
_cell.angle_beta   90.00
_cell.angle_gamma   90.00
#
_symmetry.space_group_name_H-M   'P 1'
#
loop_
_entity.id
_entity.type
_entity.pdbx_description
1 polymer ?
#
loop_
_entity_poly.entity_id
_entity_poly.type
_entity_poly.pdbx_seq_one_letter_code
_entity_poly.pdbx_strand_id
1 'polypeptide(L)'
;MGCLFRRHGYDVDIYERYHDIRNQPHAAGRSINLVLTRRGLRFAEMLGVKEQLLSYTVPVYGRTMHDLNGTTTYTPYGREGECNFSVDRSKLNEFWIDEAEKAGASIHFDRALSLEHTSLEARFHPHDRRLCFIDSAGGKHSVDLSPEYSRWSLVTSIPNHPPDTAVIGCDGAGSRLRYALSNAGVLTFTEELIGHDYKELTFPALPTSDGQWGNFVMHNESLHIWPRGDFFLMGLANLDGSFTGTIYASNGQSDENKTAEVTFPSITKDEATARAFLSKYFPDAQLGPNAAAELISNPQSRLGSVRCNTHTAVVSGVPYLLVGDAAHAIVPFFGQGCNCGFEDCVVLDEHLQDKSRPLAVAFRAYSAQRLADTNAIADMALDNFVEMMSRVADPKFLVRKAVETAIMRELPQKYRSRYTLVMYSYNPYSKCLKAGQYAACLLEDLVAHCGISSVDEVDTKLDFKFVTDLLERKFAEMLGVKEQLLSYTVPVYGRTMHDLNGTTTYTPYGREGECNFCVDRSKLNEFWNDTVEKAGASIHFDRALSLEHTNLEDRRLCFIDSAGGEHSVDLSPDTAVIGCDGAGSRLRYALSNAGAVSFTEELIGHEYKEVPFVALSTSAEHPEGSAMHNGSIHIWPRGAFFLMALANLDGSFTGTIYARNGLNDEDRAADVTFPSITKDEAAARAFLSKYFPDAQLGPNAAAELISNPQSKLGSVRCNTHTAVVSGVPYLLVGDAAHAIVPFFGQGCNCGFEDCVVLDEHLQDKSRPLAAAFRGYSAQRLADTNAIADMALDNFVEMMSRVADPKFLVRKAVETAIMRELPQKYRSRYTLVMYSYNPYSKCLKAGQYAACLLEDLVAHCGISSVDEVDTKLDFKFVTDLLERKFAEMLGVKEELLSYTVPVYGRTMHDLNGTTTYTPYGREGECNFCVDRSKLNEFWNNTVEKAGASIHFDRALSLEHTNLEDRRLCFIDSAGGEHLVDLSPDTAVIGCDGAGSRLRYALSNVGVVSFSEELIGHEYKEVPFVALSTSAKRPEGSAMHNGSIHIWPRGDFFLMALANLDGSFTGTIYARNGLSNEDRTADVTFPSITKDEAAARAFLSKYFPDAQLGPNAAAELISNPQSRLGSVRCNTHTAVVSGVPYLLVGDAAHAIVPFFGQGCNCGFEDCVVLDEHLQDKSRPLAVAFRAYSAQRLADTNAIADMALDNFVEMMSRVADPKFLVRKAVETAIMRELPQKYRSRYTLVMYSHNPLQQMPQSRTVCRRPS
;
A
#
# COMPACT_ATOMS: atom_id res chain seq x y z
N MET A 1 -12.61 -23.73 8.04
CA MET A 1 -11.24 -23.66 8.59
C MET A 1 -10.66 -25.02 9.00
N GLY A 2 -11.34 -25.86 9.78
CA GLY A 2 -10.76 -27.15 10.21
C GLY A 2 -10.24 -28.02 9.06
N CYS A 3 -11.04 -28.20 8.00
CA CYS A 3 -10.63 -28.95 6.80
C CYS A 3 -9.38 -28.36 6.12
N LEU A 4 -9.26 -27.03 6.07
CA LEU A 4 -8.13 -26.32 5.47
C LEU A 4 -6.82 -26.61 6.23
N PHE A 5 -6.83 -26.45 7.54
CA PHE A 5 -5.62 -26.66 8.35
C PHE A 5 -5.20 -28.14 8.39
N ARG A 6 -6.16 -29.08 8.45
CA ARG A 6 -5.87 -30.51 8.29
C ARG A 6 -5.21 -30.82 6.95
N ARG A 7 -5.70 -30.24 5.86
CA ARG A 7 -5.10 -30.38 4.52
C ARG A 7 -3.64 -29.89 4.48
N HIS A 8 -3.31 -28.85 5.25
CA HIS A 8 -1.92 -28.36 5.37
C HIS A 8 -1.06 -29.18 6.35
N GLY A 9 -1.65 -30.12 7.09
CA GLY A 9 -0.96 -31.08 7.97
C GLY A 9 -0.89 -30.66 9.44
N TYR A 10 -1.71 -29.69 9.86
CA TYR A 10 -1.82 -29.30 11.26
C TYR A 10 -2.78 -30.22 12.02
N ASP A 11 -2.54 -30.42 13.31
CA ASP A 11 -3.56 -30.92 14.23
C ASP A 11 -4.55 -29.81 14.56
N VAL A 12 -5.83 -30.17 14.66
CA VAL A 12 -6.93 -29.20 14.73
C VAL A 12 -7.93 -29.64 15.78
N ASP A 13 -8.04 -28.82 16.83
CA ASP A 13 -9.10 -28.88 17.83
C ASP A 13 -10.09 -27.72 17.62
N ILE A 14 -11.37 -28.05 17.45
CA ILE A 14 -12.46 -27.09 17.28
C ILE A 14 -13.29 -27.11 18.56
N TYR A 15 -13.49 -25.94 19.16
CA TYR A 15 -14.32 -25.78 20.36
C TYR A 15 -15.63 -25.10 19.95
N GLU A 16 -16.74 -25.82 20.07
CA GLU A 16 -18.07 -25.34 19.69
C GLU A 16 -18.91 -25.11 20.96
N ARG A 17 -19.54 -23.93 21.05
CA ARG A 17 -20.36 -23.53 22.20
C ARG A 17 -21.59 -24.41 22.36
N TYR A 18 -22.20 -24.83 21.26
CA TYR A 18 -23.43 -25.60 21.28
C TYR A 18 -23.18 -27.11 21.28
N HIS A 19 -24.22 -27.89 21.58
CA HIS A 19 -24.21 -29.35 21.43
C HIS A 19 -24.12 -29.73 19.94
N ASP A 20 -23.73 -30.98 19.67
CA ASP A 20 -23.70 -31.53 18.32
C ASP A 20 -25.10 -31.54 17.70
N ILE A 21 -25.27 -30.70 16.68
CA ILE A 21 -26.54 -30.50 15.98
C ILE A 21 -27.04 -31.75 15.25
N ARG A 22 -26.14 -32.70 14.92
CA ARG A 22 -26.49 -33.99 14.30
C ARG A 22 -27.27 -34.90 15.26
N ASN A 23 -27.05 -34.74 16.57
CA ASN A 23 -27.68 -35.56 17.61
C ASN A 23 -28.89 -34.86 18.24
N GLN A 24 -28.83 -33.53 18.36
CA GLN A 24 -29.88 -32.72 18.94
C GLN A 24 -30.04 -31.44 18.11
N PRO A 25 -31.16 -31.25 17.39
CA PRO A 25 -31.38 -30.04 16.62
C PRO A 25 -31.48 -28.83 17.54
N HIS A 26 -30.95 -27.69 17.10
CA HIS A 26 -31.20 -26.42 17.79
C HIS A 26 -32.69 -26.06 17.73
N ALA A 27 -33.17 -25.32 18.73
CA ALA A 27 -34.53 -24.79 18.72
C ALA A 27 -34.77 -23.93 17.46
N ALA A 28 -35.91 -24.16 16.78
CA ALA A 28 -36.31 -23.42 15.58
C ALA A 28 -36.33 -21.89 15.81
N GLY A 29 -36.08 -21.11 14.76
CA GLY A 29 -36.19 -19.64 14.78
C GLY A 29 -34.91 -18.86 15.11
N ARG A 30 -33.73 -19.49 15.04
CA ARG A 30 -32.43 -18.84 15.34
C ARG A 30 -31.54 -18.61 14.13
N SER A 31 -31.91 -19.05 12.94
CA SER A 31 -31.03 -18.95 11.77
C SER A 31 -31.77 -18.85 10.44
N ILE A 32 -31.50 -17.76 9.74
CA ILE A 32 -31.93 -17.55 8.36
C ILE A 32 -31.35 -18.64 7.45
N ASN A 33 -32.11 -19.00 6.41
CA ASN A 33 -31.55 -19.76 5.30
C ASN A 33 -30.40 -18.98 4.67
N LEU A 34 -29.40 -19.74 4.21
CA LEU A 34 -28.21 -19.17 3.60
C LEU A 34 -28.29 -19.30 2.08
N VAL A 35 -27.63 -18.37 1.40
CA VAL A 35 -27.46 -18.41 -0.04
C VAL A 35 -26.00 -18.70 -0.34
N LEU A 36 -25.72 -19.81 -1.01
CA LEU A 36 -24.40 -20.11 -1.57
C LEU A 36 -24.31 -19.59 -3.00
N THR A 37 -23.18 -18.98 -3.31
CA THR A 37 -22.87 -18.42 -4.63
C THR A 37 -21.54 -18.97 -5.13
N ARG A 38 -21.09 -18.50 -6.30
CA ARG A 38 -19.84 -18.97 -6.91
C ARG A 38 -18.63 -18.84 -5.97
N ARG A 39 -18.59 -17.80 -5.12
CA ARG A 39 -17.53 -17.58 -4.13
C ARG A 39 -17.57 -18.62 -3.01
N GLY A 40 -18.74 -18.86 -2.41
CA GLY A 40 -18.90 -19.85 -1.35
C GLY A 40 -18.58 -21.27 -1.82
N LEU A 41 -18.99 -21.61 -3.05
CA LEU A 41 -18.74 -22.93 -3.64
C LEU A 41 -17.27 -23.16 -4.02
N ARG A 42 -16.46 -22.11 -4.19
CA ARG A 42 -15.04 -22.23 -4.56
C ARG A 42 -14.24 -23.03 -3.52
N PHE A 43 -14.57 -22.89 -2.24
CA PHE A 43 -13.91 -23.67 -1.19
C PHE A 43 -14.28 -25.16 -1.28
N ALA A 44 -15.56 -25.48 -1.50
CA ALA A 44 -16.01 -26.86 -1.71
C ALA A 44 -15.40 -27.48 -2.97
N GLU A 45 -15.23 -26.69 -4.04
CA GLU A 45 -14.54 -27.10 -5.27
C GLU A 45 -13.06 -27.41 -5.02
N MET A 46 -12.38 -26.56 -4.25
CA MET A 46 -10.98 -26.77 -3.84
C MET A 46 -10.78 -28.07 -3.05
N LEU A 47 -11.79 -28.48 -2.26
CA LEU A 47 -11.78 -29.73 -1.50
C LEU A 47 -12.33 -30.93 -2.29
N GLY A 48 -12.90 -30.73 -3.48
CA GLY A 48 -13.51 -31.79 -4.28
C GLY A 48 -14.88 -32.27 -3.79
N VAL A 49 -15.56 -31.50 -2.94
CA VAL A 49 -16.84 -31.87 -2.30
C VAL A 49 -18.04 -31.04 -2.80
N LYS A 50 -17.83 -30.22 -3.84
CA LYS A 50 -18.86 -29.32 -4.40
C LYS A 50 -20.16 -30.04 -4.77
N GLU A 51 -20.10 -31.14 -5.52
CA GLU A 51 -21.31 -31.86 -5.97
C GLU A 51 -22.09 -32.46 -4.80
N GLN A 52 -21.38 -32.92 -3.76
CA GLN A 52 -22.01 -33.41 -2.53
C GLN A 52 -22.71 -32.27 -1.80
N LEU A 53 -22.05 -31.12 -1.65
CA LEU A 53 -22.65 -29.94 -1.03
C LEU A 53 -23.90 -29.46 -1.80
N LEU A 54 -23.85 -29.43 -3.14
CA LEU A 54 -24.97 -29.01 -3.97
C LEU A 54 -26.21 -29.90 -3.79
N SER A 55 -26.04 -31.18 -3.43
CA SER A 55 -27.18 -32.08 -3.13
C SER A 55 -28.01 -31.65 -1.92
N TYR A 56 -27.50 -30.76 -1.07
CA TYR A 56 -28.20 -30.17 0.08
C TYR A 56 -28.89 -28.84 -0.25
N THR A 57 -28.87 -28.42 -1.52
CA THR A 57 -29.31 -27.07 -1.92
C THR A 57 -30.48 -27.07 -2.89
N VAL A 58 -31.23 -25.97 -2.91
CA VAL A 58 -32.25 -25.68 -3.93
C VAL A 58 -31.75 -24.55 -4.82
N PRO A 59 -31.68 -24.71 -6.16
CA PRO A 59 -31.27 -23.64 -7.05
C PRO A 59 -32.32 -22.53 -7.07
N VAL A 60 -31.85 -21.28 -7.07
CA VAL A 60 -32.66 -20.06 -7.07
C VAL A 60 -32.20 -19.18 -8.21
N TYR A 61 -32.99 -19.11 -9.28
CA TYR A 61 -32.63 -18.43 -10.53
C TYR A 61 -33.01 -16.95 -10.55
N GLY A 62 -33.87 -16.52 -9.64
CA GLY A 62 -34.34 -15.15 -9.58
C GLY A 62 -35.04 -14.82 -8.27
N ARG A 63 -35.72 -13.68 -8.27
CA ARG A 63 -36.55 -13.22 -7.16
C ARG A 63 -37.98 -12.95 -7.63
N THR A 64 -38.94 -13.24 -6.76
CA THR A 64 -40.35 -12.95 -6.95
C THR A 64 -40.76 -11.88 -5.95
N MET A 65 -41.17 -10.71 -6.44
CA MET A 65 -41.69 -9.60 -5.64
C MET A 65 -43.19 -9.74 -5.50
N HIS A 66 -43.72 -9.59 -4.28
CA HIS A 66 -45.14 -9.69 -3.95
C HIS A 66 -45.70 -8.36 -3.45
N ASP A 67 -46.58 -7.75 -4.24
CA ASP A 67 -47.29 -6.52 -3.86
C ASP A 67 -48.49 -6.81 -2.93
N LEU A 68 -48.96 -5.79 -2.21
CA LEU A 68 -50.07 -5.87 -1.27
C LEU A 68 -51.40 -6.27 -1.94
N ASN A 69 -51.59 -5.97 -3.22
CA ASN A 69 -52.75 -6.37 -4.00
C ASN A 69 -52.69 -7.83 -4.52
N GLY A 70 -51.61 -8.56 -4.25
CA GLY A 70 -51.39 -9.94 -4.70
C GLY A 70 -50.72 -10.07 -6.08
N THR A 71 -50.36 -8.97 -6.73
CA THR A 71 -49.60 -8.99 -7.99
C THR A 71 -48.17 -9.46 -7.71
N THR A 72 -47.67 -10.38 -8.54
CA THR A 72 -46.31 -10.90 -8.44
C THR A 72 -45.48 -10.51 -9.65
N THR A 73 -44.20 -10.17 -9.43
CA THR A 73 -43.23 -9.86 -10.49
C THR A 73 -41.98 -10.71 -10.32
N TYR A 74 -41.62 -11.48 -11.33
CA TYR A 74 -40.39 -12.29 -11.33
C TYR A 74 -39.24 -11.55 -12.01
N THR A 75 -38.05 -11.60 -11.44
CA THR A 75 -36.83 -11.05 -12.03
C THR A 75 -35.68 -12.06 -11.92
N PRO A 76 -35.11 -12.54 -13.03
CA PRO A 76 -33.95 -13.44 -12.99
C PRO A 76 -32.72 -12.70 -12.44
N TYR A 77 -31.80 -13.43 -11.79
CA TYR A 77 -30.60 -12.83 -11.18
C TYR A 77 -29.50 -12.50 -12.19
N GLY A 78 -29.36 -13.32 -13.23
CA GLY A 78 -28.23 -13.26 -14.15
C GLY A 78 -28.60 -13.81 -15.53
N ARG A 79 -27.60 -14.29 -16.26
CA ARG A 79 -27.81 -14.93 -17.56
C ARG A 79 -28.39 -16.33 -17.37
N GLU A 80 -28.84 -16.94 -18.47
CA GLU A 80 -29.29 -18.33 -18.48
C GLU A 80 -28.21 -19.26 -17.86
N GLY A 81 -28.63 -20.07 -16.89
CA GLY A 81 -27.76 -20.98 -16.13
C GLY A 81 -27.07 -20.36 -14.91
N GLU A 82 -27.13 -19.05 -14.68
CA GLU A 82 -26.64 -18.43 -13.44
C GLU A 82 -27.71 -18.48 -12.35
N CYS A 83 -27.41 -19.17 -11.25
CA CYS A 83 -28.29 -19.26 -10.10
C CYS A 83 -27.53 -19.14 -8.78
N ASN A 84 -28.28 -18.80 -7.75
CA ASN A 84 -27.88 -18.88 -6.36
C ASN A 84 -28.36 -20.24 -5.80
N PHE A 85 -27.81 -20.69 -4.67
CA PHE A 85 -28.21 -21.95 -4.05
C PHE A 85 -28.70 -21.71 -2.63
N SER A 86 -30.00 -21.92 -2.40
CA SER A 86 -30.59 -21.88 -1.06
C SER A 86 -30.15 -23.12 -0.29
N VAL A 87 -29.69 -22.95 0.94
CA VAL A 87 -29.31 -24.04 1.82
C VAL A 87 -29.78 -23.76 3.24
N ASP A 88 -30.33 -24.78 3.89
CA ASP A 88 -30.62 -24.73 5.33
C ASP A 88 -29.29 -24.65 6.10
N ARG A 89 -29.21 -23.70 7.05
CA ARG A 89 -27.97 -23.47 7.81
C ARG A 89 -27.58 -24.70 8.64
N SER A 90 -28.55 -25.40 9.22
CA SER A 90 -28.28 -26.58 10.05
C SER A 90 -27.67 -27.68 9.19
N LYS A 91 -28.25 -27.95 8.00
CA LYS A 91 -27.73 -28.92 7.05
C LYS A 91 -26.35 -28.54 6.50
N LEU A 92 -26.11 -27.26 6.22
CA LEU A 92 -24.78 -26.79 5.83
C LEU A 92 -23.76 -27.04 6.95
N ASN A 93 -24.14 -26.80 8.20
CA ASN A 93 -23.26 -27.01 9.35
C ASN A 93 -22.98 -28.50 9.60
N GLU A 94 -24.02 -29.36 9.57
CA GLU A 94 -23.88 -30.82 9.64
C GLU A 94 -22.87 -31.32 8.59
N PHE A 95 -23.02 -30.86 7.35
CA PHE A 95 -22.11 -31.22 6.25
C PHE A 95 -20.65 -30.83 6.57
N TRP A 96 -20.39 -29.59 7.01
CA TRP A 96 -19.02 -29.16 7.30
C TRP A 96 -18.43 -29.76 8.57
N ILE A 97 -19.25 -30.14 9.55
CA ILE A 97 -18.83 -30.92 10.72
C ILE A 97 -18.34 -32.29 10.25
N ASP A 98 -19.13 -32.99 9.43
CA ASP A 98 -18.75 -34.30 8.87
C ASP A 98 -17.47 -34.19 8.04
N GLU A 99 -17.34 -33.18 7.18
CA GLU A 99 -16.13 -32.98 6.36
C GLU A 99 -14.89 -32.60 7.20
N ALA A 100 -15.06 -31.87 8.31
CA ALA A 100 -13.96 -31.56 9.23
C ALA A 100 -13.48 -32.81 9.98
N GLU A 101 -14.38 -33.63 10.49
CA GLU A 101 -14.05 -34.91 11.13
C GLU A 101 -13.41 -35.89 10.15
N LYS A 102 -13.93 -35.99 8.91
CA LYS A 102 -13.32 -36.81 7.84
C LYS A 102 -11.90 -36.35 7.50
N ALA A 103 -11.63 -35.05 7.54
CA ALA A 103 -10.29 -34.51 7.38
C ALA A 103 -9.38 -34.74 8.62
N GLY A 104 -9.94 -35.23 9.72
CA GLY A 104 -9.24 -35.58 10.96
C GLY A 104 -9.14 -34.45 11.97
N ALA A 105 -10.05 -33.47 11.94
CA ALA A 105 -10.18 -32.48 13.03
C ALA A 105 -10.94 -33.09 14.22
N SER A 106 -10.57 -32.71 15.44
CA SER A 106 -11.27 -33.07 16.67
C SER A 106 -12.23 -31.94 17.07
N ILE A 107 -13.50 -32.26 17.31
CA ILE A 107 -14.54 -31.27 17.62
C ILE A 107 -15.06 -31.50 19.04
N HIS A 108 -15.01 -30.45 19.85
CA HIS A 108 -15.40 -30.42 21.26
C HIS A 108 -16.65 -29.54 21.41
N PHE A 109 -17.82 -30.19 21.46
CA PHE A 109 -19.11 -29.52 21.65
C PHE A 109 -19.34 -29.12 23.12
N ASP A 110 -20.30 -28.22 23.36
CA ASP A 110 -20.62 -27.65 24.67
C ASP A 110 -19.40 -27.01 25.34
N ARG A 111 -18.65 -26.18 24.60
CA ARG A 111 -17.44 -25.45 25.04
C ARG A 111 -17.52 -23.98 24.64
N ALA A 112 -18.05 -23.14 25.53
CA ALA A 112 -18.15 -21.69 25.30
C ALA A 112 -16.92 -20.96 25.83
N LEU A 113 -16.15 -20.25 24.99
CA LEU A 113 -15.02 -19.42 25.45
C LEU A 113 -15.51 -18.41 26.50
N SER A 114 -14.79 -18.22 27.61
CA SER A 114 -15.15 -17.30 28.71
C SER A 114 -14.27 -16.07 28.71
N LEU A 115 -14.85 -14.87 28.59
CA LEU A 115 -14.10 -13.61 28.67
C LEU A 115 -13.51 -13.35 30.06
N GLU A 116 -14.25 -13.69 31.13
CA GLU A 116 -13.82 -13.43 32.52
C GLU A 116 -12.68 -14.34 32.98
N HIS A 117 -12.54 -15.50 32.34
CA HIS A 117 -11.57 -16.53 32.72
C HIS A 117 -10.53 -16.79 31.63
N THR A 118 -10.64 -16.09 30.49
CA THR A 118 -9.60 -16.08 29.46
C THR A 118 -8.68 -14.93 29.75
N SER A 119 -7.46 -15.25 30.18
CA SER A 119 -6.41 -14.26 30.36
C SER A 119 -5.59 -14.18 29.08
N LEU A 120 -5.72 -13.05 28.38
CA LEU A 120 -4.77 -12.62 27.34
C LEU A 120 -3.88 -11.48 27.85
N GLU A 121 -3.93 -11.17 29.16
CA GLU A 121 -3.30 -9.96 29.71
C GLU A 121 -1.78 -10.01 29.66
N ALA A 122 -1.20 -9.04 28.96
CA ALA A 122 0.23 -8.74 28.97
C ALA A 122 0.69 -8.00 30.25
N ARG A 123 -0.21 -7.59 31.15
CA ARG A 123 0.08 -6.55 32.16
C ARG A 123 0.60 -7.03 33.52
N PHE A 124 0.24 -8.22 34.00
CA PHE A 124 0.58 -8.60 35.39
C PHE A 124 1.05 -10.05 35.62
N HIS A 125 0.83 -10.99 34.69
CA HIS A 125 1.28 -12.39 34.84
C HIS A 125 1.74 -12.99 33.50
N PRO A 126 3.04 -12.88 33.13
CA PRO A 126 3.57 -13.31 31.82
C PRO A 126 3.56 -14.84 31.56
N HIS A 127 2.94 -15.63 32.44
CA HIS A 127 2.97 -17.10 32.38
C HIS A 127 1.58 -17.76 32.31
N ASP A 128 0.47 -17.03 32.45
CA ASP A 128 -0.87 -17.64 32.41
C ASP A 128 -1.52 -17.46 31.03
N ARG A 129 -1.28 -18.43 30.13
CA ARG A 129 -1.81 -18.46 28.76
C ARG A 129 -2.95 -19.46 28.67
N ARG A 130 -4.15 -19.10 29.12
CA ARG A 130 -5.28 -20.03 29.14
C ARG A 130 -6.49 -19.49 28.40
N LEU A 131 -6.96 -20.28 27.45
CA LEU A 131 -8.32 -20.16 26.95
C LEU A 131 -9.21 -20.99 27.86
N CYS A 132 -10.17 -20.36 28.52
CA CYS A 132 -11.09 -21.06 29.40
C CYS A 132 -12.44 -21.20 28.71
N PHE A 133 -12.89 -22.43 28.55
CA PHE A 133 -14.20 -22.77 28.02
C PHE A 133 -15.12 -23.20 29.16
N ILE A 134 -16.38 -22.78 29.12
CA ILE A 134 -17.40 -23.17 30.09
C ILE A 134 -18.40 -24.07 29.36
N ASP A 135 -18.70 -25.22 29.97
CA ASP A 135 -19.73 -26.13 29.47
C ASP A 135 -21.13 -25.77 29.97
N SER A 136 -22.15 -26.44 29.44
CA SER A 136 -23.55 -26.20 29.76
C SER A 136 -23.91 -26.50 31.23
N ALA A 137 -23.10 -27.28 31.95
CA ALA A 137 -23.24 -27.55 33.38
C ALA A 137 -22.43 -26.57 34.27
N GLY A 138 -21.74 -25.59 33.66
CA GLY A 138 -20.87 -24.64 34.36
C GLY A 138 -19.46 -25.18 34.65
N GLY A 139 -19.12 -26.36 34.15
CA GLY A 139 -17.78 -26.93 34.22
C GLY A 139 -16.78 -26.11 33.40
N LYS A 140 -15.58 -25.90 33.93
CA LYS A 140 -14.51 -25.13 33.28
C LYS A 140 -13.51 -26.08 32.64
N HIS A 141 -13.23 -25.85 31.37
CA HIS A 141 -12.27 -26.59 30.54
C HIS A 141 -11.22 -25.59 30.08
N SER A 142 -10.03 -25.65 30.65
CA SER A 142 -8.95 -24.73 30.26
C SER A 142 -8.05 -25.41 29.25
N VAL A 143 -7.78 -24.73 28.15
CA VAL A 143 -6.73 -25.07 27.20
C VAL A 143 -5.55 -24.19 27.53
N ASP A 144 -4.49 -24.83 28.00
CA ASP A 144 -3.23 -24.16 28.26
C ASP A 144 -2.46 -24.01 26.94
N LEU A 145 -2.22 -22.76 26.55
CA LEU A 145 -1.42 -22.39 25.38
C LEU A 145 0.03 -22.08 25.77
N SER A 146 0.40 -22.28 27.04
CA SER A 146 1.80 -22.22 27.44
C SER A 146 2.58 -23.39 26.82
N PRO A 147 3.81 -23.16 26.33
CA PRO A 147 4.71 -24.25 25.95
C PRO A 147 4.89 -25.17 27.17
N GLU A 148 4.73 -26.49 27.00
CA GLU A 148 5.05 -27.45 28.07
C GLU A 148 6.52 -27.27 28.52
N TYR A 149 6.74 -26.56 29.62
CA TYR A 149 7.89 -26.79 30.49
C TYR A 149 7.37 -27.61 31.68
N SER A 150 7.33 -28.93 31.51
CA SER A 150 6.85 -29.85 32.53
C SER A 150 7.80 -29.88 33.74
N ARG A 151 7.35 -29.25 34.83
CA ARG A 151 7.96 -29.35 36.17
C ARG A 151 7.48 -30.65 36.84
N TRP A 152 8.22 -31.74 36.62
CA TRP A 152 8.19 -33.02 37.36
C TRP A 152 6.80 -33.57 37.77
N SER A 153 6.23 -34.44 36.93
CA SER A 153 5.33 -35.50 37.38
C SER A 153 5.73 -36.85 36.78
N LEU A 154 6.24 -37.74 37.62
CA LEU A 154 6.19 -39.19 37.43
C LEU A 154 4.73 -39.62 37.21
N VAL A 155 4.53 -40.65 36.38
CA VAL A 155 3.28 -41.37 36.04
C VAL A 155 2.75 -41.09 34.62
N THR A 156 3.25 -41.92 33.70
CA THR A 156 2.61 -42.49 32.48
C THR A 156 1.34 -41.84 31.92
N SER A 157 1.48 -41.00 30.88
CA SER A 157 0.87 -41.13 29.53
C SER A 157 0.96 -39.81 28.76
N ILE A 158 1.63 -39.81 27.60
CA ILE A 158 1.87 -38.72 26.61
C ILE A 158 0.56 -38.57 25.74
N PRO A 159 0.19 -37.45 25.06
CA PRO A 159 1.13 -36.65 24.27
C PRO A 159 0.97 -35.14 23.95
N ASN A 160 2.14 -34.46 23.95
CA ASN A 160 2.75 -33.56 22.94
C ASN A 160 1.91 -32.45 22.26
N HIS A 161 2.27 -31.18 22.49
CA HIS A 161 2.09 -30.13 21.46
C HIS A 161 3.42 -29.43 21.10
N PRO A 162 3.81 -29.37 19.80
CA PRO A 162 5.02 -28.70 19.32
C PRO A 162 4.84 -27.17 19.09
N PRO A 163 5.93 -26.38 18.92
CA PRO A 163 5.97 -24.90 18.95
C PRO A 163 5.30 -24.12 17.79
N ASP A 164 4.26 -24.66 17.15
CA ASP A 164 3.53 -24.04 16.01
C ASP A 164 2.01 -23.91 16.28
N THR A 165 1.61 -23.62 17.53
CA THR A 165 0.19 -23.45 17.92
C THR A 165 -0.36 -22.08 17.50
N ALA A 166 -1.58 -22.05 16.94
CA ALA A 166 -2.31 -20.84 16.60
C ALA A 166 -3.76 -20.90 17.08
N VAL A 167 -4.36 -19.73 17.34
CA VAL A 167 -5.78 -19.63 17.73
C VAL A 167 -6.55 -18.91 16.64
N ILE A 168 -7.65 -19.51 16.18
CA ILE A 168 -8.45 -18.96 15.08
C ILE A 168 -9.87 -18.69 15.59
N GLY A 169 -10.28 -17.43 15.57
CA GLY A 169 -11.63 -16.98 15.86
C GLY A 169 -12.53 -17.16 14.65
N CYS A 170 -13.39 -18.17 14.71
CA CYS A 170 -14.53 -18.36 13.81
C CYS A 170 -15.86 -18.30 14.61
N ASP A 171 -15.87 -17.59 15.73
CA ASP A 171 -16.92 -17.59 16.75
C ASP A 171 -18.04 -16.55 16.51
N GLY A 172 -18.17 -16.10 15.25
CA GLY A 172 -19.32 -15.35 14.76
C GLY A 172 -19.32 -13.86 15.09
N ALA A 173 -20.42 -13.18 14.78
CA ALA A 173 -20.55 -11.73 14.92
C ALA A 173 -20.33 -11.24 16.36
N GLY A 174 -20.72 -12.02 17.37
CA GLY A 174 -20.47 -11.74 18.79
C GLY A 174 -19.16 -12.31 19.33
N SER A 175 -18.11 -12.35 18.49
CA SER A 175 -16.83 -13.03 18.77
C SER A 175 -16.25 -12.64 20.13
N ARG A 176 -16.22 -13.61 21.05
CA ARG A 176 -15.57 -13.44 22.36
C ARG A 176 -14.07 -13.35 22.20
N LEU A 177 -13.50 -14.02 21.19
CA LEU A 177 -12.07 -13.89 20.93
C LEU A 177 -11.70 -12.47 20.44
N ARG A 178 -12.51 -11.86 19.56
CA ARG A 178 -12.30 -10.47 19.13
C ARG A 178 -12.33 -9.51 20.30
N TYR A 179 -13.32 -9.62 21.20
CA TYR A 179 -13.36 -8.81 22.42
C TYR A 179 -12.15 -9.05 23.32
N ALA A 180 -11.72 -10.30 23.49
CA ALA A 180 -10.54 -10.61 24.29
C ALA A 180 -9.26 -9.96 23.72
N LEU A 181 -9.06 -10.02 22.39
CA LEU A 181 -7.95 -9.37 21.71
C LEU A 181 -8.01 -7.84 21.79
N SER A 182 -9.22 -7.26 21.68
CA SER A 182 -9.40 -5.82 21.84
C SER A 182 -9.13 -5.36 23.27
N ASN A 183 -9.58 -6.12 24.29
CA ASN A 183 -9.30 -5.84 25.70
C ASN A 183 -7.81 -5.96 26.03
N ALA A 184 -7.10 -6.87 25.34
CA ALA A 184 -5.65 -6.97 25.41
C ALA A 184 -4.91 -5.81 24.70
N GLY A 185 -5.63 -4.95 23.98
CA GLY A 185 -5.07 -3.76 23.30
C GLY A 185 -4.32 -4.07 22.01
N VAL A 186 -4.51 -5.25 21.41
CA VAL A 186 -3.75 -5.68 20.22
C VAL A 186 -4.50 -5.47 18.89
N LEU A 187 -5.79 -5.16 18.95
CA LEU A 187 -6.60 -4.73 17.80
C LEU A 187 -7.74 -3.82 18.26
N THR A 188 -8.37 -3.12 17.32
CA THR A 188 -9.58 -2.32 17.55
C THR A 188 -10.64 -2.69 16.51
N PHE A 189 -11.90 -2.57 16.86
CA PHE A 189 -13.01 -2.83 15.93
C PHE A 189 -14.19 -1.88 16.18
N THR A 190 -15.07 -1.76 15.19
CA THR A 190 -16.37 -1.08 15.30
C THR A 190 -17.51 -2.07 15.17
N GLU A 191 -18.62 -1.79 15.86
CA GLU A 191 -19.89 -2.51 15.76
C GLU A 191 -21.00 -1.50 15.45
N GLU A 192 -21.50 -1.52 14.22
CA GLU A 192 -22.51 -0.61 13.72
C GLU A 192 -23.85 -1.36 13.62
N LEU A 193 -24.68 -1.24 14.67
CA LEU A 193 -26.03 -1.79 14.67
C LEU A 193 -26.98 -0.89 13.86
N ILE A 194 -27.93 -1.51 13.14
CA ILE A 194 -29.00 -0.79 12.44
C ILE A 194 -30.30 -0.80 13.25
N GLY A 195 -31.20 0.13 12.97
CA GLY A 195 -32.50 0.28 13.67
C GLY A 195 -33.53 -0.84 13.40
N HIS A 196 -33.13 -1.91 12.72
CA HIS A 196 -33.97 -3.02 12.29
C HIS A 196 -33.42 -4.34 12.80
N ASP A 197 -34.33 -5.22 13.19
CA ASP A 197 -34.03 -6.59 13.62
C ASP A 197 -34.74 -7.57 12.67
N TYR A 198 -34.58 -8.88 12.91
CA TYR A 198 -35.34 -9.90 12.20
C TYR A 198 -35.92 -10.99 13.11
N LYS A 199 -36.98 -11.62 12.62
CA LYS A 199 -37.60 -12.84 13.17
C LYS A 199 -37.96 -13.83 12.06
N GLU A 200 -37.86 -15.12 12.34
CA GLU A 200 -38.19 -16.18 11.39
C GLU A 200 -39.65 -16.64 11.48
N LEU A 201 -40.20 -17.11 10.36
CA LEU A 201 -41.52 -17.71 10.22
C LEU A 201 -41.46 -18.94 9.31
N THR A 202 -42.35 -19.89 9.50
CA THR A 202 -42.39 -21.12 8.69
C THR A 202 -43.49 -21.07 7.64
N PHE A 203 -43.14 -21.40 6.40
CA PHE A 203 -44.11 -21.76 5.36
C PHE A 203 -44.19 -23.29 5.25
N PRO A 204 -45.37 -23.90 5.40
CA PRO A 204 -45.51 -25.35 5.41
C PRO A 204 -45.24 -25.96 4.02
N ALA A 205 -44.80 -27.22 3.99
CA ALA A 205 -44.84 -28.03 2.78
C ALA A 205 -46.29 -28.44 2.45
N LEU A 206 -46.61 -28.68 1.17
CA LEU A 206 -47.91 -29.22 0.79
C LEU A 206 -47.99 -30.71 1.16
N PRO A 207 -49.13 -31.20 1.69
CA PRO A 207 -49.34 -32.63 1.90
C PRO A 207 -49.33 -33.38 0.56
N THR A 208 -48.63 -34.51 0.48
CA THR A 208 -48.81 -35.48 -0.61
C THR A 208 -49.77 -36.59 -0.19
N SER A 209 -50.47 -37.21 -1.15
CA SER A 209 -51.35 -38.37 -0.93
C SER A 209 -50.61 -39.62 -0.44
N ASP A 210 -49.27 -39.60 -0.46
CA ASP A 210 -48.38 -40.75 -0.35
C ASP A 210 -47.46 -40.64 0.88
N GLY A 211 -47.50 -39.51 1.60
CA GLY A 211 -46.63 -39.24 2.76
C GLY A 211 -45.18 -38.89 2.41
N GLN A 212 -44.85 -38.61 1.14
CA GLN A 212 -43.53 -38.12 0.73
C GLN A 212 -43.46 -36.58 0.79
N TRP A 213 -42.37 -36.04 1.32
CA TRP A 213 -42.05 -34.61 1.34
C TRP A 213 -41.67 -34.15 -0.09
N GLY A 214 -42.09 -32.95 -0.54
CA GLY A 214 -41.59 -32.41 -1.81
C GLY A 214 -42.48 -31.46 -2.63
N ASN A 215 -43.76 -31.27 -2.29
CA ASN A 215 -44.60 -30.27 -3.00
C ASN A 215 -44.50 -28.90 -2.31
N PHE A 216 -44.10 -27.88 -3.07
CA PHE A 216 -43.88 -26.52 -2.57
C PHE A 216 -45.17 -25.68 -2.64
N VAL A 217 -45.44 -24.90 -1.60
CA VAL A 217 -46.58 -23.94 -1.56
C VAL A 217 -46.42 -22.75 -2.50
N MET A 218 -45.18 -22.49 -2.95
CA MET A 218 -44.77 -21.39 -3.81
C MET A 218 -43.67 -21.87 -4.77
N HIS A 219 -43.24 -21.04 -5.72
CA HIS A 219 -42.23 -21.40 -6.71
C HIS A 219 -40.83 -21.56 -6.06
N ASN A 220 -40.35 -22.80 -5.93
CA ASN A 220 -39.12 -23.13 -5.22
C ASN A 220 -37.83 -22.55 -5.81
N GLU A 221 -37.82 -22.27 -7.10
CA GLU A 221 -36.66 -21.75 -7.85
C GLU A 221 -36.51 -20.22 -7.77
N SER A 222 -37.18 -19.56 -6.81
CA SER A 222 -37.17 -18.11 -6.64
C SER A 222 -37.04 -17.68 -5.17
N LEU A 223 -36.36 -16.56 -4.93
CA LEU A 223 -36.38 -15.85 -3.65
C LEU A 223 -37.64 -15.01 -3.58
N HIS A 224 -38.55 -15.31 -2.66
CA HIS A 224 -39.78 -14.56 -2.49
C HIS A 224 -39.59 -13.36 -1.56
N ILE A 225 -40.09 -12.18 -1.94
CA ILE A 225 -39.94 -10.92 -1.19
C ILE A 225 -41.26 -10.15 -1.17
N TRP A 226 -41.74 -9.78 0.01
CA TRP A 226 -42.92 -8.93 0.25
C TRP A 226 -42.49 -7.58 0.85
N PRO A 227 -42.11 -6.57 0.04
CA PRO A 227 -41.66 -5.27 0.54
C PRO A 227 -42.83 -4.40 1.04
N ARG A 228 -42.71 -3.73 2.19
CA ARG A 228 -43.74 -2.81 2.73
C ARG A 228 -43.17 -1.45 3.20
N GLY A 229 -42.03 -1.04 2.62
CA GLY A 229 -41.34 0.19 3.04
C GLY A 229 -40.48 -0.08 4.26
N ASP A 230 -40.97 0.30 5.44
CA ASP A 230 -40.20 0.24 6.71
C ASP A 230 -40.05 -1.18 7.31
N PHE A 231 -40.68 -2.18 6.69
CA PHE A 231 -40.60 -3.59 7.05
C PHE A 231 -40.86 -4.47 5.81
N PHE A 232 -40.45 -5.73 5.84
CA PHE A 232 -40.67 -6.68 4.75
C PHE A 232 -40.53 -8.13 5.20
N LEU A 233 -41.06 -9.06 4.40
CA LEU A 233 -40.92 -10.51 4.57
C LEU A 233 -40.12 -11.08 3.39
N MET A 234 -39.26 -12.07 3.64
CA MET A 234 -38.59 -12.86 2.61
C MET A 234 -38.83 -14.35 2.82
N GLY A 235 -38.80 -15.16 1.76
CA GLY A 235 -38.95 -16.62 1.82
C GLY A 235 -37.97 -17.35 0.90
N LEU A 236 -37.25 -18.32 1.45
CA LEU A 236 -36.33 -19.21 0.73
C LEU A 236 -36.74 -20.67 0.87
N ALA A 237 -36.72 -21.41 -0.24
CA ALA A 237 -37.13 -22.80 -0.29
C ALA A 237 -36.15 -23.73 0.43
N ASN A 238 -36.70 -24.79 1.05
CA ASN A 238 -36.00 -25.89 1.68
C ASN A 238 -36.21 -27.19 0.89
N LEU A 239 -35.32 -28.17 1.04
CA LEU A 239 -35.41 -29.45 0.31
C LEU A 239 -36.66 -30.28 0.65
N ASP A 240 -37.25 -30.08 1.82
CA ASP A 240 -38.44 -30.82 2.29
C ASP A 240 -39.76 -30.26 1.73
N GLY A 241 -39.70 -29.21 0.90
CA GLY A 241 -40.89 -28.54 0.34
C GLY A 241 -41.38 -27.34 1.14
N SER A 242 -40.80 -27.08 2.33
CA SER A 242 -41.10 -25.89 3.14
C SER A 242 -40.34 -24.65 2.67
N PHE A 243 -40.67 -23.48 3.21
CA PHE A 243 -39.82 -22.28 3.09
C PHE A 243 -39.50 -21.70 4.46
N THR A 244 -38.27 -21.21 4.61
CA THR A 244 -37.86 -20.39 5.74
C THR A 244 -38.19 -18.93 5.43
N GLY A 245 -39.13 -18.38 6.19
CA GLY A 245 -39.55 -16.99 6.16
C GLY A 245 -38.75 -16.11 7.09
N THR A 246 -38.46 -14.87 6.72
CA THR A 246 -37.78 -13.89 7.58
C THR A 246 -38.46 -12.53 7.48
N ILE A 247 -39.01 -12.06 8.59
CA ILE A 247 -39.57 -10.71 8.74
C ILE A 247 -38.48 -9.78 9.27
N TYR A 248 -38.31 -8.65 8.59
CA TYR A 248 -37.45 -7.54 9.00
C TYR A 248 -38.34 -6.34 9.37
N ALA A 249 -38.13 -5.78 10.56
CA ALA A 249 -38.90 -4.63 11.05
C ALA A 249 -38.08 -3.80 12.05
N SER A 250 -38.51 -2.55 12.29
CA SER A 250 -37.86 -1.68 13.27
C SER A 250 -37.88 -2.32 14.67
N ASN A 251 -36.77 -2.20 15.39
CA ASN A 251 -36.66 -2.66 16.78
C ASN A 251 -37.33 -1.70 17.79
N GLY A 252 -37.82 -0.53 17.34
CA GLY A 252 -38.50 0.46 18.16
C GLY A 252 -37.57 1.39 18.96
N GLN A 253 -36.26 1.37 18.70
CA GLN A 253 -35.25 2.20 19.40
C GLN A 253 -34.64 3.32 18.53
N SER A 254 -35.09 3.52 17.29
CA SER A 254 -34.46 4.46 16.34
C SER A 254 -34.87 5.93 16.54
N ASP A 255 -33.87 6.82 16.43
CA ASP A 255 -33.85 8.29 16.29
C ASP A 255 -35.06 9.14 16.73
N GLU A 256 -34.79 10.18 17.53
CA GLU A 256 -35.72 11.19 18.08
C GLU A 256 -36.61 11.92 17.04
N ASN A 257 -36.40 11.70 15.73
CA ASN A 257 -37.10 12.39 14.63
C ASN A 257 -37.97 11.50 13.70
N LYS A 258 -38.13 10.19 13.96
CA LYS A 258 -39.07 9.34 13.19
C LYS A 258 -39.76 8.29 14.08
N THR A 259 -41.04 8.48 14.39
CA THR A 259 -41.88 7.45 15.01
C THR A 259 -42.35 6.45 13.95
N ALA A 260 -41.69 5.29 13.84
CA ALA A 260 -42.16 4.20 12.98
C ALA A 260 -43.47 3.61 13.55
N GLU A 261 -44.53 3.53 12.73
CA GLU A 261 -45.82 2.96 13.15
C GLU A 261 -45.75 1.43 13.40
N VAL A 262 -44.88 0.73 12.66
CA VAL A 262 -44.71 -0.73 12.74
C VAL A 262 -43.34 -1.04 13.33
N THR A 263 -43.33 -1.62 14.52
CA THR A 263 -42.13 -2.04 15.25
C THR A 263 -42.33 -3.45 15.80
N PHE A 264 -41.26 -4.19 16.10
CA PHE A 264 -41.39 -5.50 16.73
C PHE A 264 -42.23 -5.46 18.02
N PRO A 265 -42.03 -4.50 18.96
CA PRO A 265 -42.90 -4.36 20.12
C PRO A 265 -44.39 -4.13 19.76
N SER A 266 -44.70 -3.41 18.69
CA SER A 266 -46.10 -3.16 18.31
C SER A 266 -46.77 -4.38 17.68
N ILE A 267 -46.05 -5.18 16.91
CA ILE A 267 -46.62 -6.34 16.18
C ILE A 267 -46.55 -7.67 16.95
N THR A 268 -45.76 -7.75 18.03
CA THR A 268 -45.59 -8.98 18.85
C THR A 268 -46.29 -8.91 20.21
N LYS A 269 -47.14 -7.89 20.44
CA LYS A 269 -47.84 -7.64 21.70
C LYS A 269 -48.68 -8.84 22.18
N ASP A 270 -49.49 -9.38 21.28
CA ASP A 270 -50.37 -10.52 21.52
C ASP A 270 -50.70 -11.21 20.18
N GLU A 271 -51.19 -12.45 20.24
CA GLU A 271 -51.42 -13.27 19.05
C GLU A 271 -52.47 -12.66 18.11
N ALA A 272 -53.48 -11.96 18.65
CA ALA A 272 -54.50 -11.30 17.84
C ALA A 272 -53.90 -10.15 17.01
N THR A 273 -53.01 -9.37 17.62
CA THR A 273 -52.27 -8.28 16.97
C THR A 273 -51.31 -8.82 15.90
N ALA A 274 -50.54 -9.87 16.22
CA ALA A 274 -49.63 -10.52 15.27
C ALA A 274 -50.40 -11.08 14.06
N ARG A 275 -51.53 -11.76 14.30
CA ARG A 275 -52.40 -12.30 13.25
C ARG A 275 -53.01 -11.21 12.37
N ALA A 276 -53.48 -10.11 12.99
CA ALA A 276 -54.00 -8.96 12.25
C ALA A 276 -52.92 -8.30 11.39
N PHE A 277 -51.70 -8.15 11.90
CA PHE A 277 -50.55 -7.64 11.16
C PHE A 277 -50.23 -8.51 9.93
N LEU A 278 -50.06 -9.82 10.13
CA LEU A 278 -49.76 -10.75 9.03
C LEU A 278 -50.87 -10.76 7.97
N SER A 279 -52.14 -10.76 8.39
CA SER A 279 -53.27 -10.78 7.47
C SER A 279 -53.44 -9.48 6.69
N LYS A 280 -53.13 -8.34 7.33
CA LYS A 280 -53.22 -7.01 6.70
C LYS A 280 -52.13 -6.79 5.66
N TYR A 281 -50.89 -7.15 5.98
CA TYR A 281 -49.73 -6.79 5.16
C TYR A 281 -49.21 -7.94 4.29
N PHE A 282 -49.46 -9.19 4.63
CA PHE A 282 -48.99 -10.36 3.88
C PHE A 282 -50.15 -11.34 3.57
N PRO A 283 -51.27 -10.86 2.96
CA PRO A 283 -52.47 -11.67 2.76
C PRO A 283 -52.27 -12.85 1.80
N ASP A 284 -51.30 -12.73 0.87
CA ASP A 284 -50.96 -13.75 -0.13
C ASP A 284 -49.81 -14.67 0.31
N ALA A 285 -49.12 -14.35 1.41
CA ALA A 285 -48.08 -15.19 1.96
C ALA A 285 -48.72 -16.47 2.52
N GLN A 286 -48.34 -17.63 1.98
CA GLN A 286 -48.84 -18.95 2.35
C GLN A 286 -48.26 -19.42 3.70
N LEU A 287 -48.37 -18.59 4.74
CA LEU A 287 -47.84 -18.83 6.07
C LEU A 287 -48.62 -19.93 6.79
N GLY A 288 -47.93 -20.70 7.64
CA GLY A 288 -48.55 -21.76 8.43
C GLY A 288 -49.56 -21.22 9.47
N PRO A 289 -50.48 -22.07 9.97
CA PRO A 289 -51.52 -21.65 10.93
C PRO A 289 -50.95 -21.08 12.24
N ASN A 290 -49.71 -21.43 12.58
CA ASN A 290 -48.99 -21.01 13.78
C ASN A 290 -48.12 -19.76 13.58
N ALA A 291 -48.09 -19.15 12.39
CA ALA A 291 -47.16 -18.04 12.09
C ALA A 291 -47.29 -16.84 13.05
N ALA A 292 -48.49 -16.55 13.56
CA ALA A 292 -48.68 -15.49 14.57
C ALA A 292 -48.00 -15.84 15.91
N ALA A 293 -48.09 -17.10 16.34
CA ALA A 293 -47.42 -17.59 17.54
C ALA A 293 -45.90 -17.65 17.34
N GLU A 294 -45.44 -18.06 16.16
CA GLU A 294 -44.01 -18.04 15.77
C GLU A 294 -43.45 -16.62 15.78
N LEU A 295 -44.17 -15.63 15.23
CA LEU A 295 -43.74 -14.23 15.25
C LEU A 295 -43.52 -13.70 16.67
N ILE A 296 -44.29 -14.16 17.64
CA ILE A 296 -44.16 -13.78 19.05
C ILE A 296 -43.02 -14.54 19.71
N SER A 297 -43.04 -15.86 19.61
CA SER A 297 -42.17 -16.76 20.37
C SER A 297 -40.76 -16.90 19.81
N ASN A 298 -40.57 -16.75 18.49
CA ASN A 298 -39.26 -16.87 17.88
C ASN A 298 -38.33 -15.72 18.31
N PRO A 299 -37.03 -15.99 18.53
CA PRO A 299 -36.03 -14.99 18.91
C PRO A 299 -35.97 -13.79 17.97
N GLN A 300 -35.94 -12.59 18.54
CA GLN A 300 -35.62 -11.36 17.82
C GLN A 300 -34.10 -11.21 17.73
N SER A 301 -33.57 -11.14 16.51
CA SER A 301 -32.13 -11.09 16.26
C SER A 301 -31.71 -9.73 15.70
N ARG A 302 -30.63 -9.17 16.28
CA ARG A 302 -30.10 -7.86 15.91
C ARG A 302 -29.30 -7.90 14.62
N LEU A 303 -29.29 -6.79 13.90
CA LEU A 303 -28.53 -6.62 12.68
C LEU A 303 -27.47 -5.53 12.85
N GLY A 304 -26.28 -5.78 12.32
CA GLY A 304 -25.20 -4.80 12.30
C GLY A 304 -23.99 -5.30 11.52
N SER A 305 -23.02 -4.42 11.38
CA SER A 305 -21.74 -4.73 10.74
C SER A 305 -20.59 -4.60 11.73
N VAL A 306 -19.61 -5.50 11.65
CA VAL A 306 -18.35 -5.45 12.39
C VAL A 306 -17.24 -5.08 11.42
N ARG A 307 -16.36 -4.15 11.80
CA ARG A 307 -15.11 -3.89 11.06
C ARG A 307 -13.93 -3.88 12.01
N CYS A 308 -12.92 -4.70 11.76
CA CYS A 308 -11.66 -4.68 12.51
C CYS A 308 -10.60 -3.85 11.79
N ASN A 309 -9.68 -3.22 12.52
CA ASN A 309 -8.51 -2.54 11.93
C ASN A 309 -7.47 -3.55 11.38
N THR A 310 -7.45 -4.76 11.92
CA THR A 310 -6.67 -5.93 11.47
C THR A 310 -7.45 -7.20 11.79
N HIS A 311 -7.27 -8.26 11.00
CA HIS A 311 -7.84 -9.58 11.27
C HIS A 311 -6.89 -10.48 12.07
N THR A 312 -5.67 -10.03 12.38
CA THR A 312 -4.68 -10.85 13.08
C THR A 312 -3.95 -10.07 14.16
N ALA A 313 -3.48 -10.78 15.17
CA ALA A 313 -2.59 -10.29 16.21
C ALA A 313 -1.64 -11.41 16.66
N VAL A 314 -0.52 -11.05 17.30
CA VAL A 314 0.31 -11.99 18.04
C VAL A 314 0.25 -11.56 19.50
N VAL A 315 -0.17 -12.46 20.39
CA VAL A 315 -0.25 -12.21 21.83
C VAL A 315 0.62 -13.25 22.53
N SER A 316 1.63 -12.78 23.27
CA SER A 316 2.53 -13.65 24.04
C SER A 316 3.13 -14.79 23.20
N GLY A 317 3.54 -14.47 21.97
CA GLY A 317 4.13 -15.40 20.99
C GLY A 317 3.14 -16.32 20.26
N VAL A 318 1.84 -16.28 20.60
CA VAL A 318 0.81 -17.09 19.93
C VAL A 318 0.15 -16.25 18.83
N PRO A 319 0.13 -16.71 17.57
CA PRO A 319 -0.61 -16.05 16.51
C PRO A 319 -2.12 -16.29 16.63
N TYR A 320 -2.87 -15.20 16.56
CA TYR A 320 -4.32 -15.16 16.53
C TYR A 320 -4.82 -14.67 15.17
N LEU A 321 -5.88 -15.27 14.66
CA LEU A 321 -6.55 -14.86 13.42
C LEU A 321 -8.07 -14.84 13.63
N LEU A 322 -8.73 -13.76 13.24
CA LEU A 322 -10.19 -13.67 13.14
C LEU A 322 -10.60 -13.88 11.68
N VAL A 323 -11.65 -14.67 11.45
CA VAL A 323 -12.14 -15.00 10.11
C VAL A 323 -13.67 -15.06 10.07
N GLY A 324 -14.26 -14.76 8.91
CA GLY A 324 -15.71 -14.69 8.75
C GLY A 324 -16.31 -13.61 9.65
N ASP A 325 -17.52 -13.84 10.16
CA ASP A 325 -18.24 -12.88 10.99
C ASP A 325 -17.47 -12.45 12.26
N ALA A 326 -16.50 -13.24 12.72
CA ALA A 326 -15.63 -12.83 13.83
C ALA A 326 -14.72 -11.64 13.46
N ALA A 327 -14.35 -11.50 12.18
CA ALA A 327 -13.58 -10.36 11.67
C ALA A 327 -14.47 -9.30 11.01
N HIS A 328 -15.50 -9.73 10.26
CA HIS A 328 -16.28 -8.88 9.36
C HIS A 328 -17.74 -9.32 9.26
N ALA A 329 -18.46 -9.37 10.38
CA ALA A 329 -19.91 -9.57 10.32
C ALA A 329 -20.56 -8.50 9.43
N ILE A 330 -21.45 -8.91 8.54
CA ILE A 330 -22.17 -7.99 7.65
C ILE A 330 -23.67 -8.23 7.73
N VAL A 331 -24.45 -7.19 7.45
CA VAL A 331 -25.91 -7.32 7.33
C VAL A 331 -26.29 -8.29 6.18
N PRO A 332 -27.38 -9.08 6.31
CA PRO A 332 -27.64 -10.22 5.44
C PRO A 332 -28.21 -9.85 4.06
N PHE A 333 -28.38 -8.55 3.77
CA PHE A 333 -29.15 -8.10 2.62
C PHE A 333 -28.48 -8.36 1.28
N PHE A 334 -27.17 -8.63 1.24
CA PHE A 334 -26.50 -9.13 0.03
C PHE A 334 -26.36 -10.65 0.01
N GLY A 335 -26.68 -11.39 1.08
CA GLY A 335 -26.49 -12.84 1.14
C GLY A 335 -25.03 -13.29 1.03
N GLN A 336 -24.06 -12.43 1.38
CA GLN A 336 -22.63 -12.69 1.15
C GLN A 336 -21.82 -13.01 2.40
N GLY A 337 -22.36 -12.95 3.61
CA GLY A 337 -21.58 -13.21 4.85
C GLY A 337 -20.89 -14.58 4.84
N CYS A 338 -21.69 -15.65 4.65
CA CYS A 338 -21.17 -17.02 4.53
C CYS A 338 -20.23 -17.20 3.33
N ASN A 339 -20.56 -16.61 2.17
CA ASN A 339 -19.72 -16.68 0.97
C ASN A 339 -18.35 -16.01 1.17
N CYS A 340 -18.33 -14.85 1.83
CA CYS A 340 -17.12 -14.11 2.18
C CYS A 340 -16.25 -14.91 3.16
N GLY A 341 -16.87 -15.56 4.16
CA GLY A 341 -16.17 -16.45 5.10
C GLY A 341 -15.58 -17.71 4.46
N PHE A 342 -16.24 -18.30 3.45
CA PHE A 342 -15.64 -19.37 2.66
C PHE A 342 -14.54 -18.87 1.73
N GLU A 343 -14.71 -17.69 1.13
CA GLU A 343 -13.66 -17.05 0.34
C GLU A 343 -12.41 -16.75 1.18
N ASP A 344 -12.58 -16.40 2.46
CA ASP A 344 -11.46 -16.25 3.39
C ASP A 344 -10.63 -17.53 3.53
N CYS A 345 -11.28 -18.70 3.54
CA CYS A 345 -10.57 -19.99 3.55
C CYS A 345 -9.71 -20.17 2.29
N VAL A 346 -10.24 -19.79 1.13
CA VAL A 346 -9.51 -19.90 -0.15
C VAL A 346 -8.35 -18.91 -0.21
N VAL A 347 -8.55 -17.67 0.24
CA VAL A 347 -7.47 -16.67 0.27
C VAL A 347 -6.41 -17.03 1.30
N LEU A 348 -6.79 -17.55 2.47
CA LEU A 348 -5.84 -18.02 3.47
C LEU A 348 -5.03 -19.23 2.98
N ASP A 349 -5.66 -20.16 2.25
CA ASP A 349 -4.97 -21.31 1.63
C ASP A 349 -3.77 -20.85 0.78
N GLU A 350 -3.93 -19.80 -0.04
CA GLU A 350 -2.87 -19.24 -0.87
C GLU A 350 -1.65 -18.77 -0.05
N HIS A 351 -1.88 -18.28 1.17
CA HIS A 351 -0.82 -17.84 2.09
C HIS A 351 -0.21 -18.98 2.92
N LEU A 352 -0.91 -20.11 3.06
CA LEU A 352 -0.46 -21.31 3.77
C LEU A 352 0.31 -22.31 2.89
N GLN A 353 0.30 -22.15 1.55
CA GLN A 353 1.02 -23.04 0.62
C GLN A 353 2.52 -23.17 0.93
N ASP A 354 3.16 -22.11 1.41
CA ASP A 354 4.53 -22.17 1.92
C ASP A 354 4.53 -22.67 3.38
N LYS A 355 4.55 -24.00 3.57
CA LYS A 355 4.55 -24.66 4.90
C LYS A 355 5.69 -24.23 5.82
N SER A 356 6.70 -23.58 5.26
CA SER A 356 7.89 -23.14 5.98
C SER A 356 7.83 -21.65 6.37
N ARG A 357 6.75 -20.95 5.99
CA ARG A 357 6.39 -19.63 6.49
C ARG A 357 5.69 -19.77 7.86
N PRO A 358 6.09 -19.01 8.90
CA PRO A 358 5.38 -19.00 10.18
C PRO A 358 3.92 -18.56 10.03
N LEU A 359 3.02 -19.16 10.82
CA LEU A 359 1.58 -18.87 10.77
C LEU A 359 1.26 -17.38 11.00
N ALA A 360 1.95 -16.73 11.94
CA ALA A 360 1.82 -15.29 12.19
C ALA A 360 2.01 -14.46 10.91
N VAL A 361 3.00 -14.82 10.09
CA VAL A 361 3.30 -14.09 8.86
C VAL A 361 2.27 -14.37 7.77
N ALA A 362 1.80 -15.62 7.66
CA ALA A 362 0.72 -15.97 6.75
C ALA A 362 -0.57 -15.20 7.10
N PHE A 363 -0.89 -15.08 8.39
CA PHE A 363 -2.06 -14.35 8.88
C PHE A 363 -1.97 -12.84 8.61
N ARG A 364 -0.79 -12.23 8.80
CA ARG A 364 -0.56 -10.82 8.43
C ARG A 364 -0.77 -10.56 6.94
N ALA A 365 -0.24 -11.42 6.08
CA ALA A 365 -0.40 -11.30 4.63
C ALA A 365 -1.87 -11.46 4.19
N TYR A 366 -2.58 -12.44 4.77
CA TYR A 366 -4.01 -12.64 4.57
C TYR A 366 -4.82 -11.40 5.01
N SER A 367 -4.57 -10.89 6.22
CA SER A 367 -5.27 -9.73 6.78
C SER A 367 -5.12 -8.49 5.88
N ALA A 368 -3.88 -8.19 5.47
CA ALA A 368 -3.60 -7.05 4.59
C ALA A 368 -4.31 -7.14 3.23
N GLN A 369 -4.50 -8.34 2.69
CA GLN A 369 -5.23 -8.55 1.44
C GLN A 369 -6.74 -8.40 1.61
N ARG A 370 -7.30 -8.88 2.73
CA ARG A 370 -8.76 -9.01 2.90
C ARG A 370 -9.47 -7.76 3.39
N LEU A 371 -8.82 -6.91 4.19
CA LEU A 371 -9.46 -5.74 4.81
C LEU A 371 -10.27 -4.88 3.83
N ALA A 372 -9.71 -4.56 2.65
CA ALA A 372 -10.40 -3.74 1.65
C ALA A 372 -11.66 -4.41 1.08
N ASP A 373 -11.60 -5.72 0.88
CA ASP A 373 -12.70 -6.50 0.30
C ASP A 373 -13.82 -6.76 1.32
N THR A 374 -13.46 -7.06 2.57
CA THR A 374 -14.43 -7.30 3.64
C THR A 374 -15.18 -6.03 4.03
N ASN A 375 -14.50 -4.87 4.01
CA ASN A 375 -15.17 -3.58 4.18
C ASN A 375 -16.08 -3.25 2.99
N ALA A 376 -15.63 -3.46 1.75
CA ALA A 376 -16.43 -3.17 0.57
C ALA A 376 -17.72 -3.99 0.49
N ILE A 377 -17.70 -5.27 0.89
CA ILE A 377 -18.92 -6.08 0.93
C ILE A 377 -19.86 -5.68 2.07
N ALA A 378 -19.34 -5.23 3.21
CA ALA A 378 -20.16 -4.66 4.28
C ALA A 378 -20.93 -3.42 3.78
N ASP A 379 -20.24 -2.51 3.09
CA ASP A 379 -20.84 -1.30 2.50
C ASP A 379 -21.90 -1.66 1.46
N MET A 380 -21.59 -2.58 0.53
CA MET A 380 -22.56 -3.03 -0.48
C MET A 380 -23.80 -3.70 0.15
N ALA A 381 -23.64 -4.41 1.29
CA ALA A 381 -24.76 -5.03 1.98
C ALA A 381 -25.67 -4.00 2.66
N LEU A 382 -25.09 -2.94 3.25
CA LEU A 382 -25.85 -1.80 3.78
C LEU A 382 -26.55 -1.00 2.67
N ASP A 383 -25.89 -0.76 1.54
CA ASP A 383 -26.50 -0.16 0.36
C ASP A 383 -27.74 -0.95 -0.10
N ASN A 384 -27.63 -2.29 -0.13
CA ASN A 384 -28.71 -3.16 -0.59
C ASN A 384 -29.88 -3.19 0.39
N PHE A 385 -29.63 -3.02 1.69
CA PHE A 385 -30.69 -2.81 2.69
C PHE A 385 -31.55 -1.61 2.34
N VAL A 386 -30.92 -0.45 2.13
CA VAL A 386 -31.59 0.81 1.81
C VAL A 386 -32.36 0.68 0.49
N GLU A 387 -31.77 0.01 -0.50
CA GLU A 387 -32.40 -0.29 -1.79
C GLU A 387 -33.70 -1.10 -1.62
N MET A 388 -33.63 -2.22 -0.91
CA MET A 388 -34.78 -3.12 -0.70
C MET A 388 -35.90 -2.50 0.14
N MET A 389 -35.54 -1.65 1.11
CA MET A 389 -36.50 -0.99 2.00
C MET A 389 -37.26 0.15 1.32
N SER A 390 -36.52 1.10 0.72
CA SER A 390 -37.08 2.41 0.36
C SER A 390 -37.15 2.68 -1.13
N ARG A 391 -36.21 2.13 -1.93
CA ARG A 391 -36.06 2.51 -3.34
C ARG A 391 -36.91 1.67 -4.28
N VAL A 392 -37.35 0.48 -3.88
CA VAL A 392 -38.19 -0.41 -4.72
C VAL A 392 -39.56 0.20 -5.08
N ALA A 393 -40.00 1.22 -4.35
CA ALA A 393 -41.22 1.98 -4.65
C ALA A 393 -40.97 3.34 -5.33
N ASP A 394 -39.70 3.75 -5.51
CA ASP A 394 -39.33 5.00 -6.17
C ASP A 394 -39.42 4.84 -7.70
N PRO A 395 -40.29 5.61 -8.39
CA PRO A 395 -40.42 5.56 -9.84
C PRO A 395 -39.09 5.76 -10.58
N LYS A 396 -38.19 6.62 -10.08
CA LYS A 396 -36.88 6.85 -10.70
C LYS A 396 -35.99 5.62 -10.60
N PHE A 397 -36.03 4.94 -9.46
CA PHE A 397 -35.28 3.71 -9.25
C PHE A 397 -35.78 2.58 -10.18
N LEU A 398 -37.10 2.45 -10.34
CA LEU A 398 -37.71 1.46 -11.25
C LEU A 398 -37.31 1.71 -12.70
N VAL A 399 -37.34 2.96 -13.17
CA VAL A 399 -36.86 3.35 -14.50
C VAL A 399 -35.38 2.98 -14.68
N ARG A 400 -34.53 3.32 -13.71
CA ARG A 400 -33.10 2.99 -13.76
C ARG A 400 -32.85 1.48 -13.83
N LYS A 401 -33.61 0.68 -13.07
CA LYS A 401 -33.52 -0.78 -13.10
C LYS A 401 -34.03 -1.38 -14.40
N ALA A 402 -35.08 -0.82 -14.99
CA ALA A 402 -35.56 -1.23 -16.30
C ALA A 402 -34.51 -0.96 -17.39
N VAL A 403 -33.85 0.21 -17.37
CA VAL A 403 -32.72 0.53 -18.25
C VAL A 403 -31.56 -0.46 -18.04
N GLU A 404 -31.13 -0.68 -16.79
CA GLU A 404 -30.06 -1.65 -16.49
C GLU A 404 -30.39 -3.05 -17.03
N THR A 405 -31.64 -3.49 -16.89
CA THR A 405 -32.12 -4.79 -17.37
C THR A 405 -32.08 -4.86 -18.90
N ALA A 406 -32.53 -3.80 -19.58
CA ALA A 406 -32.50 -3.73 -21.04
C ALA A 406 -31.06 -3.78 -21.58
N ILE A 407 -30.11 -3.07 -20.95
CA ILE A 407 -28.68 -3.11 -21.31
C ILE A 407 -28.10 -4.50 -21.09
N MET A 408 -28.39 -5.15 -19.95
CA MET A 408 -27.94 -6.51 -19.69
C MET A 408 -28.50 -7.53 -20.69
N ARG A 409 -29.73 -7.30 -21.18
CA ARG A 409 -30.40 -8.16 -22.16
C ARG A 409 -29.78 -8.02 -23.56
N GLU A 410 -29.61 -6.80 -24.05
CA GLU A 410 -29.12 -6.55 -25.42
C GLU A 410 -27.59 -6.57 -25.54
N LEU A 411 -26.86 -6.19 -24.49
CA LEU A 411 -25.40 -6.11 -24.46
C LEU A 411 -24.79 -7.01 -23.39
N PRO A 412 -25.17 -8.30 -23.30
CA PRO A 412 -24.78 -9.16 -22.20
C PRO A 412 -23.26 -9.26 -22.08
N GLN A 413 -22.53 -9.31 -23.19
CA GLN A 413 -21.06 -9.45 -23.17
C GLN A 413 -20.30 -8.16 -22.77
N LYS A 414 -20.95 -6.99 -22.81
CA LYS A 414 -20.30 -5.69 -22.52
C LYS A 414 -20.66 -5.13 -21.16
N TYR A 415 -21.80 -5.50 -20.57
CA TYR A 415 -22.23 -4.96 -19.28
C TYR A 415 -22.67 -6.06 -18.31
N ARG A 416 -22.30 -5.89 -17.03
CA ARG A 416 -22.76 -6.71 -15.90
C ARG A 416 -23.06 -5.81 -14.72
N SER A 417 -24.22 -6.01 -14.08
CA SER A 417 -24.59 -5.24 -12.89
C SER A 417 -23.68 -5.56 -11.70
N ARG A 418 -23.60 -4.64 -10.73
CA ARG A 418 -22.90 -4.84 -9.45
C ARG A 418 -23.28 -6.17 -8.79
N TYR A 419 -24.57 -6.49 -8.79
CA TYR A 419 -25.09 -7.74 -8.23
C TYR A 419 -24.46 -8.97 -8.90
N THR A 420 -24.48 -9.04 -10.23
CA THR A 420 -23.91 -10.18 -10.97
C THR A 420 -22.39 -10.30 -10.82
N LEU A 421 -21.66 -9.18 -10.74
CA LEU A 421 -20.21 -9.18 -10.48
C LEU A 421 -19.90 -9.75 -9.11
N VAL A 422 -20.70 -9.43 -8.09
CA VAL A 422 -20.53 -9.98 -6.75
C VAL A 422 -20.88 -11.47 -6.72
N MET A 423 -22.03 -11.88 -7.26
CA MET A 423 -22.55 -13.26 -7.14
C MET A 423 -21.83 -14.28 -8.02
N TYR A 424 -21.44 -13.90 -9.25
CA TYR A 424 -21.07 -14.86 -10.30
C TYR A 424 -19.63 -14.70 -10.83
N SER A 425 -18.83 -13.83 -10.20
CA SER A 425 -17.39 -13.66 -10.50
C SER A 425 -16.52 -13.86 -9.25
N TYR A 426 -15.19 -13.92 -9.46
CA TYR A 426 -14.19 -13.90 -8.39
C TYR A 426 -13.48 -12.54 -8.29
N ASN A 427 -14.05 -11.49 -8.88
CA ASN A 427 -13.47 -10.16 -8.80
C ASN A 427 -13.42 -9.71 -7.32
N PRO A 428 -12.36 -9.03 -6.85
CA PRO A 428 -12.32 -8.49 -5.49
C PRO A 428 -13.56 -7.63 -5.19
N TYR A 429 -14.17 -7.77 -4.00
CA TYR A 429 -15.37 -7.02 -3.62
C TYR A 429 -15.15 -5.50 -3.75
N SER A 430 -13.95 -5.03 -3.39
CA SER A 430 -13.53 -3.63 -3.56
C SER A 430 -13.62 -3.13 -5.00
N LYS A 431 -13.32 -3.98 -5.99
CA LYS A 431 -13.48 -3.65 -7.42
C LYS A 431 -14.93 -3.69 -7.87
N CYS A 432 -15.72 -4.64 -7.36
CA CYS A 432 -17.16 -4.72 -7.65
C CYS A 432 -17.90 -3.48 -7.14
N LEU A 433 -17.54 -2.96 -5.95
CA LEU A 433 -18.10 -1.73 -5.39
C LEU A 433 -17.85 -0.54 -6.33
N LYS A 434 -16.59 -0.34 -6.74
CA LYS A 434 -16.20 0.73 -7.67
C LYS A 434 -16.94 0.61 -9.01
N ALA A 435 -16.94 -0.58 -9.62
CA ALA A 435 -17.65 -0.80 -10.88
C ALA A 435 -19.15 -0.47 -10.78
N GLY A 436 -19.79 -0.79 -9.65
CA GLY A 436 -21.19 -0.45 -9.42
C GLY A 436 -21.46 1.04 -9.23
N GLN A 437 -20.53 1.79 -8.62
CA GLN A 437 -20.63 3.25 -8.51
C GLN A 437 -20.59 3.91 -9.89
N TYR A 438 -19.66 3.49 -10.76
CA TYR A 438 -19.60 3.97 -12.14
C TYR A 438 -20.85 3.61 -12.95
N ALA A 439 -21.31 2.36 -12.81
CA ALA A 439 -22.53 1.91 -13.47
C ALA A 439 -23.76 2.73 -13.05
N ALA A 440 -23.85 3.14 -11.78
CA ALA A 440 -24.96 3.98 -11.31
C ALA A 440 -24.98 5.35 -12.01
N CYS A 441 -23.84 6.03 -12.12
CA CYS A 441 -23.71 7.30 -12.85
C CYS A 441 -24.06 7.12 -14.33
N LEU A 442 -23.53 6.07 -14.97
CA LEU A 442 -23.81 5.76 -16.36
C LEU A 442 -25.32 5.59 -16.64
N LEU A 443 -26.02 4.87 -15.76
CA LEU A 443 -27.46 4.63 -15.92
C LEU A 443 -28.26 5.93 -15.76
N GLU A 444 -27.82 6.86 -14.91
CA GLU A 444 -28.44 8.17 -14.75
C GLU A 444 -28.25 9.04 -16.00
N ASP A 445 -27.04 9.06 -16.56
CA ASP A 445 -26.73 9.75 -17.81
C ASP A 445 -27.60 9.23 -18.98
N LEU A 446 -27.78 7.90 -19.05
CA LEU A 446 -28.61 7.26 -20.08
C LEU A 446 -30.09 7.59 -19.95
N VAL A 447 -30.64 7.54 -18.73
CA VAL A 447 -32.04 7.89 -18.46
C VAL A 447 -32.30 9.35 -18.86
N ALA A 448 -31.37 10.25 -18.50
CA ALA A 448 -31.46 11.66 -18.85
C ALA A 448 -31.34 11.89 -20.37
N HIS A 449 -30.34 11.28 -21.02
CA HIS A 449 -30.08 11.45 -22.45
C HIS A 449 -31.24 10.94 -23.33
N CYS A 450 -31.77 9.75 -23.02
CA CYS A 450 -32.87 9.15 -23.76
C CYS A 450 -34.25 9.73 -23.38
N GLY A 451 -34.32 10.64 -22.39
CA GLY A 451 -35.57 11.24 -21.93
C GLY A 451 -36.59 10.21 -21.43
N ILE A 452 -36.11 9.18 -20.73
CA ILE A 452 -36.93 8.08 -20.22
C ILE A 452 -37.55 8.50 -18.89
N SER A 453 -38.88 8.58 -18.85
CA SER A 453 -39.64 9.05 -17.70
C SER A 453 -40.47 7.96 -17.03
N SER A 454 -40.69 6.83 -17.71
CA SER A 454 -41.40 5.66 -17.20
C SER A 454 -40.79 4.35 -17.72
N VAL A 455 -41.13 3.23 -17.09
CA VAL A 455 -40.62 1.90 -17.44
C VAL A 455 -41.06 1.49 -18.87
N ASP A 456 -42.28 1.85 -19.28
CA ASP A 456 -42.83 1.50 -20.59
C ASP A 456 -42.10 2.19 -21.76
N GLU A 457 -41.37 3.28 -21.48
CA GLU A 457 -40.60 4.02 -22.48
C GLU A 457 -39.23 3.40 -22.76
N VAL A 458 -38.73 2.50 -21.91
CA VAL A 458 -37.34 1.99 -21.99
C VAL A 458 -37.07 1.29 -23.32
N ASP A 459 -37.89 0.32 -23.71
CA ASP A 459 -37.64 -0.46 -24.93
C ASP A 459 -37.79 0.36 -26.22
N THR A 460 -38.51 1.49 -26.17
CA THR A 460 -38.74 2.34 -27.35
C THR A 460 -37.77 3.52 -27.44
N LYS A 461 -37.28 4.04 -26.32
CA LYS A 461 -36.41 5.23 -26.26
C LYS A 461 -34.93 4.92 -26.04
N LEU A 462 -34.59 3.74 -25.51
CA LEU A 462 -33.20 3.41 -25.22
C LEU A 462 -32.41 3.16 -26.52
N ASP A 463 -31.46 4.04 -26.82
CA ASP A 463 -30.62 3.93 -28.01
C ASP A 463 -29.42 3.00 -27.74
N PHE A 464 -29.52 1.74 -28.18
CA PHE A 464 -28.45 0.75 -27.97
C PHE A 464 -27.15 1.07 -28.71
N LYS A 465 -27.19 1.86 -29.77
CA LYS A 465 -25.96 2.33 -30.44
C LYS A 465 -25.27 3.35 -29.53
N PHE A 466 -26.00 4.35 -29.06
CA PHE A 466 -25.46 5.32 -28.09
C PHE A 466 -25.00 4.64 -26.79
N VAL A 467 -25.77 3.68 -26.26
CA VAL A 467 -25.38 2.89 -25.08
C VAL A 467 -24.11 2.10 -25.35
N THR A 468 -23.95 1.50 -26.54
CA THR A 468 -22.73 0.77 -26.89
C THR A 468 -21.54 1.71 -27.00
N ASP A 469 -21.71 2.87 -27.65
CA ASP A 469 -20.66 3.88 -27.78
C ASP A 469 -20.34 4.53 -26.43
N LEU A 470 -21.33 4.72 -25.56
CA LEU A 470 -21.16 5.28 -24.21
C LEU A 470 -20.52 4.26 -23.28
N LEU A 471 -20.93 2.99 -23.35
CA LEU A 471 -20.23 1.90 -22.71
C LEU A 471 -18.82 1.85 -23.25
N GLU A 472 -18.57 1.78 -24.55
CA GLU A 472 -17.20 1.77 -25.07
C GLU A 472 -16.40 3.02 -24.67
N ARG A 473 -17.01 4.21 -24.56
CA ARG A 473 -16.36 5.44 -24.05
C ARG A 473 -16.12 5.43 -22.54
N LYS A 474 -17.05 4.91 -21.73
CA LYS A 474 -16.97 4.85 -20.24
C LYS A 474 -16.24 3.61 -19.75
N PHE A 475 -16.32 2.51 -20.49
CA PHE A 475 -15.45 1.35 -20.43
C PHE A 475 -14.08 1.74 -20.97
N ALA A 476 -13.99 2.63 -21.96
CA ALA A 476 -12.79 3.41 -22.24
C ALA A 476 -12.67 4.63 -21.29
N GLU A 477 -13.27 4.69 -20.11
CA GLU A 477 -12.82 5.61 -19.04
C GLU A 477 -12.32 4.74 -17.88
N MET A 478 -12.99 3.60 -17.68
CA MET A 478 -12.62 2.49 -16.82
C MET A 478 -11.39 1.70 -17.34
N LEU A 479 -11.15 1.72 -18.67
CA LEU A 479 -10.04 1.10 -19.39
C LEU A 479 -9.40 2.01 -20.46
N GLY A 480 -9.92 3.19 -20.85
CA GLY A 480 -9.52 3.75 -22.17
C GLY A 480 -9.60 5.22 -22.56
N VAL A 481 -9.48 6.16 -21.61
CA VAL A 481 -9.11 7.54 -21.97
C VAL A 481 -7.79 7.43 -22.72
N LYS A 482 -6.98 6.45 -22.28
CA LYS A 482 -5.82 5.91 -22.96
C LYS A 482 -6.08 5.53 -24.43
N GLU A 483 -6.93 4.57 -24.79
CA GLU A 483 -7.08 4.15 -26.20
C GLU A 483 -7.62 5.26 -27.10
N GLN A 484 -8.57 6.08 -26.63
CA GLN A 484 -9.09 7.20 -27.41
C GLN A 484 -8.04 8.32 -27.55
N LEU A 485 -7.34 8.69 -26.48
CA LEU A 485 -6.24 9.66 -26.51
C LEU A 485 -5.10 9.17 -27.41
N LEU A 486 -4.75 7.88 -27.33
CA LEU A 486 -3.72 7.27 -28.18
C LEU A 486 -4.09 7.34 -29.67
N SER A 487 -5.38 7.36 -30.03
CA SER A 487 -5.82 7.54 -31.43
C SER A 487 -5.50 8.94 -31.99
N TYR A 488 -5.27 9.94 -31.12
CA TYR A 488 -4.81 11.27 -31.49
C TYR A 488 -3.28 11.43 -31.47
N THR A 489 -2.55 10.34 -31.24
CA THR A 489 -1.10 10.39 -31.04
C THR A 489 -0.31 9.68 -32.14
N VAL A 490 0.93 10.12 -32.36
CA VAL A 490 1.93 9.42 -33.18
C VAL A 490 2.98 8.79 -32.26
N PRO A 491 3.17 7.45 -32.28
CA PRO A 491 4.21 6.81 -31.50
C PRO A 491 5.59 7.13 -32.07
N VAL A 492 6.49 7.60 -31.21
CA VAL A 492 7.90 7.89 -31.52
C VAL A 492 8.82 7.02 -30.67
N TYR A 493 9.60 6.18 -31.33
CA TYR A 493 10.44 5.16 -30.69
C TYR A 493 11.85 5.67 -30.36
N GLY A 494 12.23 6.82 -30.92
CA GLY A 494 13.52 7.43 -30.71
C GLY A 494 13.61 8.86 -31.22
N ARG A 495 14.83 9.37 -31.28
CA ARG A 495 15.18 10.67 -31.83
C ARG A 495 16.22 10.54 -32.94
N THR A 496 16.12 11.38 -33.95
CA THR A 496 17.05 11.46 -35.07
C THR A 496 17.76 12.81 -35.04
N MET A 497 19.08 12.78 -34.91
CA MET A 497 19.93 13.97 -34.94
C MET A 497 20.41 14.23 -36.36
N HIS A 498 20.36 15.48 -36.81
CA HIS A 498 20.77 15.91 -38.14
C HIS A 498 21.96 16.88 -38.09
N ASP A 499 23.08 16.51 -38.71
CA ASP A 499 24.22 17.40 -38.85
C ASP A 499 24.02 18.45 -39.97
N LEU A 500 25.05 19.24 -40.29
CA LEU A 500 24.97 20.25 -41.36
C LEU A 500 25.15 19.66 -42.77
N ASN A 501 25.70 18.45 -42.87
CA ASN A 501 25.94 17.74 -44.13
C ASN A 501 24.75 16.86 -44.56
N GLY A 502 23.71 16.77 -43.72
CA GLY A 502 22.54 15.90 -43.92
C GLY A 502 22.74 14.47 -43.44
N THR A 503 23.80 14.19 -42.67
CA THR A 503 24.00 12.89 -42.02
C THR A 503 23.06 12.78 -40.82
N THR A 504 22.36 11.64 -40.72
CA THR A 504 21.43 11.37 -39.63
C THR A 504 21.98 10.34 -38.64
N THR A 505 21.67 10.52 -37.35
CA THR A 505 21.97 9.54 -36.30
C THR A 505 20.71 9.27 -35.48
N TYR A 506 20.21 8.04 -35.54
CA TYR A 506 19.06 7.59 -34.78
C TYR A 506 19.46 7.08 -33.40
N THR A 507 18.70 7.43 -32.36
CA THR A 507 18.87 6.93 -31.00
C THR A 507 17.50 6.53 -30.43
N PRO A 508 17.28 5.24 -30.09
CA PRO A 508 16.04 4.80 -29.47
C PRO A 508 15.88 5.36 -28.04
N TYR A 509 14.65 5.58 -27.59
CA TYR A 509 14.38 6.12 -26.26
C TYR A 509 14.51 5.09 -25.13
N GLY A 510 14.11 3.85 -25.39
CA GLY A 510 13.99 2.80 -24.39
C GLY A 510 14.26 1.41 -24.96
N ARG A 511 13.74 0.40 -24.28
CA ARG A 511 13.80 -1.00 -24.73
C ARG A 511 12.86 -1.23 -25.92
N GLU A 512 13.01 -2.38 -26.56
CA GLU A 512 12.10 -2.83 -27.62
C GLU A 512 10.64 -2.77 -27.14
N GLY A 513 9.83 -1.96 -27.83
CA GLY A 513 8.41 -1.72 -27.51
C GLY A 513 8.11 -0.50 -26.63
N GLU A 514 9.11 0.14 -26.00
CA GLU A 514 8.92 1.42 -25.29
C GLU A 514 8.92 2.58 -26.31
N CYS A 515 7.92 3.46 -26.25
CA CYS A 515 7.80 4.64 -27.12
C CYS A 515 7.19 5.84 -26.39
N ASN A 516 7.50 7.04 -26.86
CA ASN A 516 6.77 8.26 -26.48
C ASN A 516 5.65 8.52 -27.47
N PHE A 517 4.73 9.42 -27.12
CA PHE A 517 3.60 9.78 -27.96
C PHE A 517 3.62 11.29 -28.25
N CYS A 518 3.62 11.64 -29.53
CA CYS A 518 3.42 13.03 -29.97
C CYS A 518 1.93 13.27 -30.16
N VAL A 519 1.42 14.41 -29.69
CA VAL A 519 0.02 14.80 -29.84
C VAL A 519 -0.08 16.27 -30.22
N ASP A 520 -1.00 16.58 -31.13
CA ASP A 520 -1.29 17.96 -31.48
C ASP A 520 -2.05 18.66 -30.33
N ARG A 521 -1.59 19.86 -29.95
CA ARG A 521 -2.16 20.61 -28.82
C ARG A 521 -3.62 20.98 -29.06
N SER A 522 -4.00 21.35 -30.28
CA SER A 522 -5.37 21.75 -30.59
C SER A 522 -6.32 20.55 -30.46
N LYS A 523 -5.90 19.37 -30.91
CA LYS A 523 -6.64 18.11 -30.77
C LYS A 523 -6.76 17.66 -29.32
N LEU A 524 -5.67 17.80 -28.54
CA LEU A 524 -5.69 17.51 -27.12
C LEU A 524 -6.66 18.42 -26.36
N ASN A 525 -6.66 19.71 -26.67
CA ASN A 525 -7.59 20.68 -26.06
C ASN A 525 -9.04 20.41 -26.47
N GLU A 526 -9.31 20.08 -27.74
CA GLU A 526 -10.63 19.67 -28.22
C GLU A 526 -11.15 18.48 -27.41
N PHE A 527 -10.32 17.44 -27.27
CA PHE A 527 -10.65 16.26 -26.46
C PHE A 527 -10.97 16.59 -25.00
N TRP A 528 -10.17 17.45 -24.35
CA TRP A 528 -10.39 17.79 -22.95
C TRP A 528 -11.56 18.74 -22.74
N ASN A 529 -11.78 19.72 -23.63
CA ASN A 529 -12.96 20.59 -23.56
C ASN A 529 -14.24 19.76 -23.65
N ASP A 530 -14.31 18.83 -24.61
CA ASP A 530 -15.41 17.88 -24.76
C ASP A 530 -15.62 17.04 -23.49
N THR A 531 -14.54 16.62 -22.84
CA THR A 531 -14.58 15.80 -21.62
C THR A 531 -15.06 16.60 -20.41
N VAL A 532 -14.60 17.84 -20.28
CA VAL A 532 -14.97 18.76 -19.19
C VAL A 532 -16.43 19.19 -19.30
N GLU A 533 -16.92 19.50 -20.50
CA GLU A 533 -18.34 19.80 -20.73
C GLU A 533 -19.23 18.60 -20.40
N LYS A 534 -18.82 17.38 -20.79
CA LYS A 534 -19.54 16.14 -20.43
C LYS A 534 -19.55 15.88 -18.92
N ALA A 535 -18.55 16.35 -18.18
CA ALA A 535 -18.50 16.26 -16.72
C ALA A 535 -19.40 17.29 -16.01
N GLY A 536 -20.11 18.15 -16.76
CA GLY A 536 -21.06 19.13 -16.21
C GLY A 536 -20.42 20.45 -15.79
N ALA A 537 -19.19 20.74 -16.22
CA ALA A 537 -18.53 22.02 -15.95
C ALA A 537 -18.93 23.10 -16.96
N SER A 538 -19.11 24.33 -16.47
CA SER A 538 -19.33 25.51 -17.32
C SER A 538 -18.00 26.11 -17.77
N ILE A 539 -17.79 26.23 -19.08
CA ILE A 539 -16.58 26.84 -19.65
C ILE A 539 -16.89 28.26 -20.10
N HIS A 540 -16.05 29.22 -19.69
CA HIS A 540 -16.15 30.63 -20.10
C HIS A 540 -14.88 31.06 -20.82
N PHE A 541 -14.96 31.23 -22.13
CA PHE A 541 -13.87 31.74 -22.96
C PHE A 541 -13.74 33.27 -22.86
N ASP A 542 -12.58 33.79 -23.27
CA ASP A 542 -12.28 35.22 -23.37
C ASP A 542 -12.45 36.01 -22.05
N ARG A 543 -12.10 35.41 -20.90
CA ARG A 543 -12.14 36.07 -19.58
C ARG A 543 -10.80 35.96 -18.86
N ALA A 544 -10.11 37.09 -18.67
CA ALA A 544 -8.84 37.15 -17.98
C ALA A 544 -8.99 37.75 -16.56
N LEU A 545 -8.43 37.11 -15.53
CA LEU A 545 -8.52 37.58 -14.14
C LEU A 545 -7.80 38.94 -13.96
N SER A 546 -8.49 40.03 -13.65
CA SER A 546 -7.88 41.34 -13.35
C SER A 546 -7.05 41.29 -12.07
N LEU A 547 -5.81 41.78 -12.09
CA LEU A 547 -4.99 41.90 -10.87
C LEU A 547 -5.33 43.17 -10.08
N GLU A 548 -5.81 44.20 -10.77
CA GLU A 548 -6.15 45.50 -10.18
C GLU A 548 -7.51 45.46 -9.48
N HIS A 549 -8.47 44.71 -10.04
CA HIS A 549 -9.86 44.68 -9.56
C HIS A 549 -10.21 43.41 -8.76
N THR A 550 -9.29 42.44 -8.67
CA THR A 550 -9.45 41.26 -7.80
C THR A 550 -9.01 41.59 -6.38
N ASN A 551 -9.85 41.29 -5.40
CA ASN A 551 -9.49 41.40 -3.98
C ASN A 551 -9.78 40.08 -3.26
N LEU A 552 -8.71 39.34 -2.96
CA LEU A 552 -8.81 38.05 -2.28
C LEU A 552 -9.27 38.17 -0.83
N GLU A 553 -8.98 39.29 -0.15
CA GLU A 553 -9.42 39.52 1.23
C GLU A 553 -10.93 39.75 1.32
N ASP A 554 -11.48 40.48 0.34
CA ASP A 554 -12.93 40.69 0.19
C ASP A 554 -13.65 39.47 -0.41
N ARG A 555 -12.91 38.39 -0.72
CA ARG A 555 -13.39 37.18 -1.41
C ARG A 555 -14.01 37.49 -2.78
N ARG A 556 -13.40 38.37 -3.56
CA ARG A 556 -13.89 38.77 -4.89
C ARG A 556 -12.84 38.53 -5.98
N LEU A 557 -13.20 37.78 -7.02
CA LEU A 557 -12.44 37.67 -8.26
C LEU A 557 -13.08 38.54 -9.33
N CYS A 558 -12.28 39.31 -10.08
CA CYS A 558 -12.76 40.10 -11.20
C CYS A 558 -12.11 39.63 -12.50
N PHE A 559 -12.89 39.43 -13.55
CA PHE A 559 -12.43 39.03 -14.87
C PHE A 559 -12.75 40.13 -15.89
N ILE A 560 -11.82 40.40 -16.81
CA ILE A 560 -11.99 41.33 -17.92
C ILE A 560 -12.11 40.53 -19.20
N ASP A 561 -13.13 40.82 -20.00
CA ASP A 561 -13.31 40.21 -21.31
C ASP A 561 -12.55 40.92 -22.43
N SER A 562 -12.51 40.32 -23.61
CA SER A 562 -11.81 40.87 -24.79
C SER A 562 -12.37 42.22 -25.29
N ALA A 563 -13.59 42.60 -24.89
CA ALA A 563 -14.21 43.90 -25.18
C ALA A 563 -13.98 44.93 -24.06
N GLY A 564 -13.28 44.56 -22.98
CA GLY A 564 -13.03 45.40 -21.81
C GLY A 564 -14.15 45.40 -20.78
N GLY A 565 -15.12 44.50 -20.89
CA GLY A 565 -16.20 44.31 -19.91
C GLY A 565 -15.73 43.59 -18.64
N GLU A 566 -16.21 44.03 -17.48
CA GLU A 566 -15.85 43.46 -16.18
C GLU A 566 -16.91 42.47 -15.66
N HIS A 567 -16.44 41.32 -15.17
CA HIS A 567 -17.26 40.24 -14.62
C HIS A 567 -16.73 39.88 -13.24
N SER A 568 -17.45 40.21 -12.18
CA SER A 568 -17.03 39.92 -10.81
C SER A 568 -17.74 38.69 -10.25
N VAL A 569 -17.02 37.89 -9.47
CA VAL A 569 -17.49 36.70 -8.77
C VAL A 569 -17.14 36.84 -7.29
N ASP A 570 -18.15 36.85 -6.44
CA ASP A 570 -17.99 36.83 -4.99
C ASP A 570 -17.93 35.36 -4.51
N LEU A 571 -16.93 35.03 -3.69
CA LEU A 571 -16.61 33.67 -3.24
C LEU A 571 -17.15 33.43 -1.84
N SER A 572 -17.69 32.23 -1.61
CA SER A 572 -18.02 31.74 -0.27
C SER A 572 -16.86 30.94 0.33
N PRO A 573 -16.78 30.78 1.66
CA PRO A 573 -15.79 29.89 2.30
C PRO A 573 -15.91 28.41 1.86
N ASP A 574 -17.07 28.00 1.34
CA ASP A 574 -17.30 26.65 0.81
C ASP A 574 -16.86 26.51 -0.67
N THR A 575 -16.37 27.60 -1.28
CA THR A 575 -15.85 27.61 -2.65
C THR A 575 -14.35 27.35 -2.64
N ALA A 576 -13.86 26.52 -3.55
CA ALA A 576 -12.43 26.40 -3.83
C ALA A 576 -12.08 27.07 -5.16
N VAL A 577 -10.91 27.70 -5.23
CA VAL A 577 -10.40 28.32 -6.46
C VAL A 577 -9.12 27.61 -6.88
N ILE A 578 -9.09 27.09 -8.10
CA ILE A 578 -7.93 26.37 -8.64
C ILE A 578 -7.38 27.17 -9.83
N GLY A 579 -6.11 27.58 -9.74
CA GLY A 579 -5.36 28.23 -10.80
C GLY A 579 -4.72 27.19 -11.71
N CYS A 580 -5.15 27.19 -12.97
CA CYS A 580 -4.62 26.38 -14.06
C CYS A 580 -4.25 27.27 -15.27
N ASP A 581 -4.07 28.57 -15.05
CA ASP A 581 -3.97 29.64 -16.06
C ASP A 581 -2.56 29.84 -16.65
N GLY A 582 -1.73 28.80 -16.57
CA GLY A 582 -0.47 28.71 -17.28
C GLY A 582 0.71 29.43 -16.62
N ALA A 583 1.83 29.49 -17.35
CA ALA A 583 3.08 30.05 -16.85
C ALA A 583 2.97 31.55 -16.47
N GLY A 584 2.01 32.29 -17.02
CA GLY A 584 1.72 33.69 -16.66
C GLY A 584 0.61 33.86 -15.63
N SER A 585 0.38 32.86 -14.77
CA SER A 585 -0.78 32.77 -13.88
C SER A 585 -1.06 34.05 -13.10
N ARG A 586 -2.19 34.68 -13.41
CA ARG A 586 -2.68 35.89 -12.74
C ARG A 586 -3.19 35.53 -11.35
N LEU A 587 -3.71 34.32 -11.13
CA LEU A 587 -4.06 33.88 -9.78
C LEU A 587 -2.82 33.73 -8.89
N ARG A 588 -1.72 33.18 -9.41
CA ARG A 588 -0.44 33.10 -8.67
C ARG A 588 0.05 34.49 -8.26
N TYR A 589 0.05 35.46 -9.19
CA TYR A 589 0.41 36.85 -8.84
C TYR A 589 -0.54 37.47 -7.80
N ALA A 590 -1.86 37.23 -7.89
CA ALA A 590 -2.81 37.72 -6.90
C ALA A 590 -2.56 37.13 -5.50
N LEU A 591 -2.31 35.83 -5.42
CA LEU A 591 -1.94 35.15 -4.16
C LEU A 591 -0.61 35.66 -3.60
N SER A 592 0.34 36.01 -4.46
CA SER A 592 1.61 36.57 -4.05
C SER A 592 1.51 38.01 -3.54
N ASN A 593 0.70 38.85 -4.21
CA ASN A 593 0.39 40.20 -3.73
C ASN A 593 -0.32 40.18 -2.36
N ALA A 594 -1.10 39.13 -2.09
CA ALA A 594 -1.73 38.89 -0.79
C ALA A 594 -0.78 38.28 0.27
N GLY A 595 0.50 38.05 -0.06
CA GLY A 595 1.48 37.43 0.83
C GLY A 595 1.25 35.94 1.11
N ALA A 596 0.34 35.30 0.36
CA ALA A 596 -0.10 33.94 0.63
C ALA A 596 0.75 32.87 -0.08
N VAL A 597 1.36 33.22 -1.22
CA VAL A 597 2.29 32.37 -1.99
C VAL A 597 3.50 33.20 -2.41
N SER A 598 4.70 32.64 -2.33
CA SER A 598 5.89 33.23 -2.94
C SER A 598 6.37 32.32 -4.07
N PHE A 599 6.90 32.91 -5.14
CA PHE A 599 7.38 32.16 -6.27
C PHE A 599 8.58 32.84 -6.94
N THR A 600 9.29 32.06 -7.75
CA THR A 600 10.39 32.53 -8.59
C THR A 600 10.07 32.22 -10.05
N GLU A 601 10.47 33.13 -10.94
CA GLU A 601 10.38 32.98 -12.39
C GLU A 601 11.78 33.11 -12.98
N GLU A 602 12.25 32.05 -13.61
CA GLU A 602 13.59 31.96 -14.19
C GLU A 602 13.46 31.85 -15.70
N LEU A 603 13.67 32.96 -16.42
CA LEU A 603 13.69 32.98 -17.88
C LEU A 603 15.05 32.55 -18.40
N ILE A 604 15.06 31.70 -19.43
CA ILE A 604 16.30 31.41 -20.17
C ILE A 604 16.49 32.43 -21.29
N GLY A 605 17.74 32.75 -21.64
CA GLY A 605 18.09 33.72 -22.70
C GLY A 605 17.69 33.32 -24.14
N HIS A 606 16.91 32.24 -24.27
CA HIS A 606 16.43 31.70 -25.53
C HIS A 606 14.91 31.79 -25.60
N GLU A 607 14.41 31.96 -26.82
CA GLU A 607 12.99 31.98 -27.14
C GLU A 607 12.71 30.93 -28.21
N TYR A 608 11.44 30.77 -28.60
CA TYR A 608 11.11 29.89 -29.70
C TYR A 608 10.05 30.47 -30.64
N LYS A 609 10.10 29.99 -31.89
CA LYS A 609 9.08 30.20 -32.92
C LYS A 609 8.84 28.91 -33.70
N GLU A 610 7.59 28.71 -34.12
CA GLU A 610 7.21 27.56 -34.95
C GLU A 610 7.46 27.81 -36.44
N VAL A 611 7.79 26.75 -37.17
CA VAL A 611 8.05 26.75 -38.62
C VAL A 611 7.41 25.51 -39.27
N PRO A 612 6.72 25.63 -40.41
CA PRO A 612 6.01 24.51 -41.04
C PRO A 612 6.95 23.56 -41.80
N PHE A 613 6.63 22.26 -41.80
CA PHE A 613 7.23 21.23 -42.64
C PHE A 613 6.25 20.73 -43.73
N VAL A 614 6.79 20.15 -44.80
CA VAL A 614 6.02 19.45 -45.84
C VAL A 614 5.56 18.09 -45.30
N ALA A 615 4.33 17.67 -45.62
CA ALA A 615 3.82 16.35 -45.28
C ALA A 615 4.57 15.23 -46.03
N LEU A 616 5.04 14.22 -45.31
CA LEU A 616 5.72 13.04 -45.86
C LEU A 616 4.77 11.82 -45.88
N SER A 617 5.09 10.79 -46.66
CA SER A 617 4.23 9.58 -46.73
C SER A 617 4.14 8.89 -45.37
N THR A 618 2.95 8.39 -45.03
CA THR A 618 2.54 7.96 -43.67
C THR A 618 3.08 6.61 -43.17
N SER A 619 4.08 5.99 -43.83
CA SER A 619 4.58 4.67 -43.38
C SER A 619 5.46 4.79 -42.12
N ALA A 620 5.11 4.05 -41.07
CA ALA A 620 5.91 3.95 -39.83
C ALA A 620 7.19 3.11 -39.99
N GLU A 621 7.28 2.30 -41.07
CA GLU A 621 8.50 1.59 -41.43
C GLU A 621 9.55 2.57 -41.97
N HIS A 622 10.78 2.48 -41.48
CA HIS A 622 11.91 3.29 -41.94
C HIS A 622 12.20 2.93 -43.41
N PRO A 623 11.83 3.76 -44.41
CA PRO A 623 12.18 3.45 -45.79
C PRO A 623 13.70 3.60 -45.89
N GLU A 624 14.39 2.59 -46.42
CA GLU A 624 15.82 2.73 -46.71
C GLU A 624 16.03 3.96 -47.61
N GLY A 625 16.72 4.98 -47.09
CA GLY A 625 17.06 6.22 -47.81
C GLY A 625 16.20 7.46 -47.55
N SER A 626 15.19 7.44 -46.67
CA SER A 626 14.49 8.67 -46.25
C SER A 626 15.21 9.38 -45.10
N ALA A 627 15.44 10.70 -45.22
CA ALA A 627 16.07 11.51 -44.17
C ALA A 627 15.15 11.80 -42.96
N MET A 628 13.83 11.74 -43.13
CA MET A 628 12.83 11.96 -42.07
C MET A 628 11.77 10.85 -42.05
N HIS A 629 11.25 10.49 -40.87
CA HIS A 629 10.18 9.49 -40.69
C HIS A 629 9.36 9.71 -39.41
N ASN A 630 8.09 9.28 -39.40
CA ASN A 630 7.15 9.58 -38.30
C ASN A 630 7.44 8.85 -36.98
N GLY A 631 8.29 7.81 -37.02
CA GLY A 631 8.68 7.03 -35.85
C GLY A 631 9.76 7.67 -34.97
N SER A 632 10.19 8.90 -35.27
CA SER A 632 11.21 9.61 -34.49
C SER A 632 10.97 11.12 -34.35
N ILE A 633 11.50 11.71 -33.28
CA ILE A 633 11.62 13.17 -33.15
C ILE A 633 12.89 13.62 -33.89
N HIS A 634 12.80 14.60 -34.78
CA HIS A 634 13.95 15.09 -35.55
C HIS A 634 14.54 16.35 -34.93
N ILE A 635 15.86 16.42 -34.77
CA ILE A 635 16.56 17.54 -34.12
C ILE A 635 17.80 17.94 -34.94
N TRP A 636 17.92 19.23 -35.26
CA TRP A 636 19.06 19.84 -35.96
C TRP A 636 19.82 20.80 -35.00
N PRO A 637 20.79 20.31 -34.22
CA PRO A 637 21.56 21.14 -33.31
C PRO A 637 22.58 22.02 -34.06
N ARG A 638 22.71 23.31 -33.70
CA ARG A 638 23.68 24.26 -34.29
C ARG A 638 24.47 25.03 -33.23
N GLY A 639 24.59 24.49 -32.02
CA GLY A 639 25.34 25.11 -30.92
C GLY A 639 24.56 26.25 -30.27
N ALA A 640 24.47 27.43 -30.89
CA ALA A 640 23.77 28.57 -30.28
C ALA A 640 22.24 28.54 -30.44
N PHE A 641 21.75 27.76 -31.41
CA PHE A 641 20.35 27.61 -31.79
C PHE A 641 20.12 26.19 -32.34
N PHE A 642 18.87 25.76 -32.46
CA PHE A 642 18.51 24.47 -33.06
C PHE A 642 17.07 24.45 -33.56
N LEU A 643 16.77 23.46 -34.41
CA LEU A 643 15.42 23.14 -34.88
C LEU A 643 15.01 21.77 -34.34
N MET A 644 13.76 21.62 -33.91
CA MET A 644 13.15 20.35 -33.52
C MET A 644 11.86 20.15 -34.32
N ALA A 645 11.55 18.92 -34.73
CA ALA A 645 10.33 18.61 -35.46
C ALA A 645 9.62 17.39 -34.84
N LEU A 646 8.32 17.56 -34.56
CA LEU A 646 7.43 16.54 -33.98
C LEU A 646 6.41 16.10 -35.03
N ALA A 647 6.19 14.79 -35.17
CA ALA A 647 5.27 14.25 -36.16
C ALA A 647 3.80 14.50 -35.78
N ASN A 648 2.99 14.80 -36.80
CA ASN A 648 1.54 14.97 -36.71
C ASN A 648 0.82 13.77 -37.36
N LEU A 649 -0.46 13.57 -37.02
CA LEU A 649 -1.28 12.45 -37.52
C LEU A 649 -1.45 12.43 -39.05
N ASP A 650 -1.43 13.60 -39.68
CA ASP A 650 -1.58 13.76 -41.12
C ASP A 650 -0.29 13.49 -41.90
N GLY A 651 0.80 13.13 -41.21
CA GLY A 651 2.12 12.91 -41.79
C GLY A 651 2.95 14.20 -41.97
N SER A 652 2.44 15.35 -41.53
CA SER A 652 3.24 16.59 -41.40
C SER A 652 4.07 16.60 -40.12
N PHE A 653 4.92 17.63 -39.97
CA PHE A 653 5.67 17.87 -38.75
C PHE A 653 5.47 19.30 -38.24
N THR A 654 5.38 19.44 -36.93
CA THR A 654 5.43 20.73 -36.24
C THR A 654 6.88 21.05 -35.91
N GLY A 655 7.44 22.02 -36.62
CA GLY A 655 8.81 22.50 -36.44
C GLY A 655 8.91 23.62 -35.42
N THR A 656 9.93 23.59 -34.57
CA THR A 656 10.20 24.66 -33.59
C THR A 656 11.67 25.04 -33.62
N ILE A 657 11.95 26.31 -33.90
CA ILE A 657 13.28 26.91 -33.85
C ILE A 657 13.46 27.55 -32.48
N TYR A 658 14.59 27.23 -31.85
CA TYR A 658 15.02 27.81 -30.58
C TYR A 658 16.28 28.65 -30.81
N ALA A 659 16.24 29.94 -30.48
CA ALA A 659 17.35 30.88 -30.68
C ALA A 659 17.37 31.97 -29.61
N ARG A 660 18.50 32.69 -29.47
CA ARG A 660 18.65 33.78 -28.49
C ARG A 660 17.77 34.99 -28.83
N ASN A 661 17.28 35.66 -27.79
CA ASN A 661 16.42 36.84 -27.90
C ASN A 661 17.18 38.13 -28.32
N GLY A 662 18.49 38.20 -28.08
CA GLY A 662 19.35 39.32 -28.46
C GLY A 662 19.22 40.58 -27.60
N LEU A 663 18.70 40.47 -26.36
CA LEU A 663 18.38 41.63 -25.51
C LEU A 663 19.47 42.01 -24.48
N ASN A 664 20.48 41.17 -24.22
CA ASN A 664 21.57 41.46 -23.29
C ASN A 664 22.82 42.01 -24.01
N ASP A 665 23.58 42.92 -23.38
CA ASP A 665 24.73 43.58 -24.00
C ASP A 665 25.91 42.63 -24.33
N GLU A 666 26.03 41.49 -23.64
CA GLU A 666 27.01 40.42 -23.95
C GLU A 666 26.60 39.56 -25.17
N ASP A 667 25.30 39.54 -25.53
CA ASP A 667 24.76 38.72 -26.64
C ASP A 667 24.95 39.36 -28.02
N ARG A 668 25.32 40.65 -28.09
CA ARG A 668 25.57 41.37 -29.36
C ARG A 668 26.75 40.82 -30.16
N ALA A 669 27.58 39.97 -29.55
CA ALA A 669 28.72 39.33 -30.20
C ALA A 669 28.37 38.01 -30.93
N ALA A 670 27.13 37.51 -30.84
CA ALA A 670 26.69 36.30 -31.54
C ALA A 670 25.96 36.63 -32.86
N ASP A 671 26.42 36.07 -33.97
CA ASP A 671 25.94 36.37 -35.33
C ASP A 671 24.48 35.92 -35.64
N VAL A 672 23.81 35.19 -34.74
CA VAL A 672 22.48 34.58 -34.99
C VAL A 672 21.54 34.70 -33.77
N THR A 673 20.61 35.66 -33.84
CA THR A 673 19.54 35.94 -32.86
C THR A 673 18.18 36.07 -33.56
N PHE A 674 17.05 35.94 -32.85
CA PHE A 674 15.74 36.14 -33.47
C PHE A 674 15.59 37.49 -34.21
N PRO A 675 16.01 38.64 -33.64
CA PRO A 675 16.01 39.91 -34.37
C PRO A 675 16.79 39.88 -35.69
N SER A 676 17.88 39.11 -35.77
CA SER A 676 18.64 38.93 -37.02
C SER A 676 17.97 37.96 -38.00
N ILE A 677 17.29 36.91 -37.49
CA ILE A 677 16.62 35.87 -38.29
C ILE A 677 15.34 36.41 -38.91
N THR A 678 14.52 37.13 -38.14
CA THR A 678 13.19 37.60 -38.54
C THR A 678 13.19 39.05 -39.03
N LYS A 679 14.36 39.59 -39.43
CA LYS A 679 14.50 40.95 -39.93
C LYS A 679 13.65 41.20 -41.18
N ASP A 680 13.75 40.28 -42.14
CA ASP A 680 13.01 40.26 -43.39
C ASP A 680 12.98 38.83 -43.95
N GLU A 681 12.14 38.57 -44.96
CA GLU A 681 11.98 37.21 -45.51
C GLU A 681 13.27 36.68 -46.16
N ALA A 682 14.11 37.57 -46.70
CA ALA A 682 15.39 37.17 -47.32
C ALA A 682 16.38 36.67 -46.26
N ALA A 683 16.46 37.34 -45.11
CA ALA A 683 17.25 36.93 -43.95
C ALA A 683 16.76 35.58 -43.39
N ALA A 684 15.44 35.42 -43.21
CA ALA A 684 14.85 34.16 -42.76
C ALA A 684 15.13 33.00 -43.73
N ARG A 685 14.95 33.22 -45.04
CA ARG A 685 15.22 32.21 -46.08
C ARG A 685 16.70 31.83 -46.15
N ALA A 686 17.60 32.81 -46.05
CA ALA A 686 19.04 32.58 -46.02
C ALA A 686 19.46 31.78 -44.78
N PHE A 687 18.88 32.10 -43.61
CA PHE A 687 19.09 31.36 -42.37
C PHE A 687 18.65 29.90 -42.49
N LEU A 688 17.41 29.65 -42.91
CA LEU A 688 16.86 28.30 -43.06
C LEU A 688 17.68 27.47 -44.05
N SER A 689 17.99 28.02 -45.23
CA SER A 689 18.73 27.30 -46.28
C SER A 689 20.18 27.01 -45.89
N LYS A 690 20.81 27.92 -45.13
CA LYS A 690 22.21 27.76 -44.69
C LYS A 690 22.34 26.70 -43.59
N TYR A 691 21.43 26.71 -42.63
CA TYR A 691 21.59 25.91 -41.41
C TYR A 691 20.74 24.65 -41.39
N PHE A 692 19.66 24.56 -42.15
CA PHE A 692 18.76 23.40 -42.20
C PHE A 692 18.48 22.96 -43.65
N PRO A 693 19.52 22.72 -44.48
CA PRO A 693 19.34 22.45 -45.91
C PRO A 693 18.60 21.13 -46.21
N ASP A 694 18.64 20.17 -45.30
CA ASP A 694 18.00 18.86 -45.38
C ASP A 694 16.62 18.81 -44.67
N ALA A 695 16.25 19.88 -43.95
CA ALA A 695 14.93 19.98 -43.35
C ALA A 695 13.89 20.23 -44.46
N GLN A 696 12.88 19.36 -44.53
CA GLN A 696 11.83 19.41 -45.54
C GLN A 696 10.78 20.49 -45.21
N LEU A 697 11.24 21.74 -45.14
CA LEU A 697 10.43 22.90 -44.75
C LEU A 697 9.42 23.29 -45.83
N GLY A 698 8.27 23.78 -45.41
CA GLY A 698 7.20 24.22 -46.30
C GLY A 698 7.62 25.41 -47.19
N PRO A 699 6.97 25.61 -48.35
CA PRO A 699 7.31 26.69 -49.30
C PRO A 699 7.22 28.10 -48.70
N ASN A 700 6.40 28.28 -47.64
CA ASN A 700 6.17 29.54 -46.93
C ASN A 700 6.92 29.64 -45.58
N ALA A 701 7.82 28.71 -45.27
CA ALA A 701 8.47 28.63 -43.96
C ALA A 701 9.15 29.93 -43.49
N ALA A 702 9.77 30.68 -44.40
CA ALA A 702 10.40 31.96 -44.08
C ALA A 702 9.39 33.05 -43.67
N ALA A 703 8.24 33.12 -44.34
CA ALA A 703 7.19 34.09 -44.03
C ALA A 703 6.48 33.73 -42.71
N GLU A 704 6.18 32.45 -42.50
CA GLU A 704 5.53 31.97 -41.29
C GLU A 704 6.43 32.09 -40.05
N LEU A 705 7.74 31.85 -40.19
CA LEU A 705 8.70 32.10 -39.12
C LEU A 705 8.70 33.58 -38.66
N ILE A 706 8.42 34.52 -39.56
CA ILE A 706 8.32 35.94 -39.21
C ILE A 706 6.98 36.22 -38.52
N SER A 707 5.86 35.75 -39.07
CA SER A 707 4.52 36.04 -38.54
C SER A 707 4.17 35.29 -37.27
N ASN A 708 4.73 34.10 -37.05
CA ASN A 708 4.39 33.27 -35.92
C ASN A 708 4.81 33.92 -34.58
N PRO A 709 4.01 33.73 -33.50
CA PRO A 709 4.30 34.32 -32.19
C PRO A 709 5.68 33.90 -31.67
N GLN A 710 6.40 34.86 -31.10
CA GLN A 710 7.66 34.63 -30.39
C GLN A 710 7.35 34.36 -28.92
N SER A 711 7.73 33.19 -28.43
CA SER A 711 7.39 32.74 -27.08
C SER A 711 8.62 32.65 -26.19
N LYS A 712 8.46 33.10 -24.94
CA LYS A 712 9.50 33.05 -23.90
C LYS A 712 9.60 31.66 -23.30
N LEU A 713 10.78 31.33 -22.81
CA LEU A 713 11.06 30.08 -22.12
C LEU A 713 11.53 30.38 -20.70
N GLY A 714 10.96 29.67 -19.74
CA GLY A 714 11.38 29.78 -18.36
C GLY A 714 10.68 28.77 -17.47
N SER A 715 11.12 28.73 -16.22
CA SER A 715 10.52 27.90 -15.18
C SER A 715 9.93 28.73 -14.05
N VAL A 716 8.83 28.26 -13.48
CA VAL A 716 8.18 28.81 -12.28
C VAL A 716 8.43 27.84 -11.12
N ARG A 717 8.79 28.35 -9.94
CA ARG A 717 8.81 27.56 -8.69
C ARG A 717 8.09 28.30 -7.58
N CYS A 718 7.01 27.74 -7.07
CA CYS A 718 6.31 28.24 -5.89
C CYS A 718 6.86 27.62 -4.60
N ASN A 719 6.76 28.34 -3.47
CA ASN A 719 7.10 27.79 -2.14
C ASN A 719 6.00 26.86 -1.59
N THR A 720 4.76 27.04 -2.04
CA THR A 720 3.60 26.20 -1.79
C THR A 720 2.67 26.28 -3.01
N HIS A 721 1.94 25.21 -3.30
CA HIS A 721 0.92 25.19 -4.35
C HIS A 721 -0.46 25.57 -3.81
N THR A 722 -0.62 25.79 -2.51
CA THR A 722 -1.92 26.10 -1.91
C THR A 722 -1.83 27.23 -0.89
N ALA A 723 -2.95 27.94 -0.71
CA ALA A 723 -3.14 28.93 0.33
C ALA A 723 -4.60 28.95 0.79
N VAL A 724 -4.85 29.54 1.96
CA VAL A 724 -6.20 29.90 2.41
C VAL A 724 -6.21 31.40 2.67
N VAL A 725 -7.04 32.15 1.95
CA VAL A 725 -7.17 33.62 2.11
C VAL A 725 -8.63 33.92 2.43
N SER A 726 -8.89 34.64 3.52
CA SER A 726 -10.24 34.95 4.02
C SER A 726 -11.19 33.73 4.10
N GLY A 727 -10.64 32.58 4.49
CA GLY A 727 -11.40 31.33 4.65
C GLY A 727 -11.67 30.57 3.34
N VAL A 728 -11.23 31.07 2.20
CA VAL A 728 -11.37 30.43 0.89
C VAL A 728 -10.09 29.63 0.57
N PRO A 729 -10.16 28.32 0.28
CA PRO A 729 -9.03 27.55 -0.19
C PRO A 729 -8.69 27.82 -1.66
N TYR A 730 -7.41 28.13 -1.91
CA TYR A 730 -6.82 28.31 -3.23
C TYR A 730 -5.80 27.21 -3.51
N LEU A 731 -5.74 26.76 -4.76
CA LEU A 731 -4.77 25.80 -5.25
C LEU A 731 -4.19 26.26 -6.59
N LEU A 732 -2.91 26.03 -6.82
CA LEU A 732 -2.22 26.18 -8.10
C LEU A 732 -1.83 24.78 -8.59
N VAL A 733 -2.05 24.48 -9.86
CA VAL A 733 -1.67 23.20 -10.49
C VAL A 733 -1.09 23.43 -11.88
N GLY A 734 -0.32 22.46 -12.38
CA GLY A 734 0.36 22.55 -13.67
C GLY A 734 1.24 23.79 -13.80
N ASP A 735 1.26 24.40 -14.98
CA ASP A 735 2.10 25.57 -15.29
C ASP A 735 1.82 26.79 -14.39
N ALA A 736 0.64 26.88 -13.77
CA ALA A 736 0.33 27.94 -12.82
C ALA A 736 1.13 27.78 -11.51
N ALA A 737 1.52 26.56 -11.14
CA ALA A 737 2.34 26.27 -9.97
C ALA A 737 3.82 26.06 -10.31
N HIS A 738 4.11 25.37 -11.41
CA HIS A 738 5.43 24.84 -11.72
C HIS A 738 5.72 24.74 -13.23
N ALA A 739 5.48 25.82 -13.98
CA ALA A 739 5.84 25.85 -15.40
C ALA A 739 7.30 25.38 -15.60
N ILE A 740 7.53 24.51 -16.57
CA ILE A 740 8.85 23.98 -16.91
C ILE A 740 9.15 24.18 -18.40
N VAL A 741 10.42 24.29 -18.73
CA VAL A 741 10.87 24.36 -20.13
C VAL A 741 10.57 23.03 -20.85
N PRO A 742 10.26 23.04 -22.17
CA PRO A 742 9.68 21.88 -22.85
C PRO A 742 10.68 20.76 -23.17
N PHE A 743 11.96 20.94 -22.85
CA PHE A 743 13.03 20.10 -23.37
C PHE A 743 13.01 18.67 -22.81
N PHE A 744 12.33 18.40 -21.70
CA PHE A 744 12.08 17.03 -21.23
C PHE A 744 10.74 16.45 -21.72
N GLY A 745 9.87 17.24 -22.33
CA GLY A 745 8.54 16.78 -22.80
C GLY A 745 7.55 16.40 -21.70
N GLN A 746 7.78 16.84 -20.45
CA GLN A 746 6.99 16.40 -19.28
C GLN A 746 5.97 17.41 -18.75
N GLY A 747 5.88 18.63 -19.31
CA GLY A 747 5.01 19.68 -18.76
C GLY A 747 3.54 19.22 -18.63
N CYS A 748 2.98 18.68 -19.71
CA CYS A 748 1.61 18.16 -19.71
C CYS A 748 1.44 16.95 -18.76
N ASN A 749 2.40 16.03 -18.75
CA ASN A 749 2.35 14.84 -17.90
C ASN A 749 2.43 15.18 -16.41
N CYS A 750 3.27 16.16 -16.05
CA CYS A 750 3.37 16.70 -14.70
C CYS A 750 2.04 17.30 -14.24
N GLY A 751 1.35 18.04 -15.13
CA GLY A 751 0.01 18.55 -14.88
C GLY A 751 -1.06 17.45 -14.74
N PHE A 752 -0.97 16.35 -15.49
CA PHE A 752 -1.88 15.21 -15.29
C PHE A 752 -1.60 14.46 -13.98
N GLU A 753 -0.32 14.30 -13.63
CA GLU A 753 0.08 13.72 -12.36
C GLU A 753 -0.43 14.56 -11.18
N ASP A 754 -0.46 15.88 -11.32
CA ASP A 754 -1.09 16.75 -10.32
C ASP A 754 -2.55 16.40 -10.09
N CYS A 755 -3.32 16.14 -11.15
CA CYS A 755 -4.72 15.74 -11.03
C CYS A 755 -4.87 14.39 -10.30
N VAL A 756 -3.99 13.42 -10.58
CA VAL A 756 -4.02 12.10 -9.92
C VAL A 756 -3.73 12.23 -8.43
N VAL A 757 -2.64 12.93 -8.08
CA VAL A 757 -2.27 13.14 -6.67
C VAL A 757 -3.33 13.95 -5.95
N LEU A 758 -3.90 14.97 -6.59
CA LEU A 758 -4.98 15.76 -6.01
C LEU A 758 -6.22 14.89 -5.73
N ASP A 759 -6.63 14.04 -6.68
CA ASP A 759 -7.75 13.12 -6.51
C ASP A 759 -7.56 12.21 -5.29
N GLU A 760 -6.36 11.63 -5.11
CA GLU A 760 -6.04 10.81 -3.93
C GLU A 760 -6.31 11.55 -2.61
N HIS A 761 -5.97 12.83 -2.54
CA HIS A 761 -6.24 13.66 -1.36
C HIS A 761 -7.71 14.07 -1.21
N LEU A 762 -8.49 14.05 -2.30
CA LEU A 762 -9.93 14.36 -2.34
C LEU A 762 -10.85 13.15 -2.11
N GLN A 763 -10.34 11.92 -2.21
CA GLN A 763 -11.13 10.69 -2.00
C GLN A 763 -11.80 10.64 -0.60
N ASP A 764 -11.17 11.23 0.40
CA ASP A 764 -11.73 11.37 1.74
C ASP A 764 -12.70 12.57 1.79
N LYS A 765 -13.98 12.30 1.52
CA LYS A 765 -15.04 13.33 1.53
C LYS A 765 -15.27 13.99 2.89
N SER A 766 -14.74 13.41 3.98
CA SER A 766 -14.82 14.01 5.32
C SER A 766 -13.72 15.05 5.58
N ARG A 767 -12.67 15.04 4.76
CA ARG A 767 -11.52 15.94 4.87
C ARG A 767 -11.87 17.33 4.30
N PRO A 768 -11.58 18.43 5.02
CA PRO A 768 -11.73 19.77 4.47
C PRO A 768 -10.84 19.97 3.23
N LEU A 769 -11.36 20.64 2.20
CA LEU A 769 -10.64 20.90 0.94
C LEU A 769 -9.27 21.54 1.15
N ALA A 770 -9.17 22.51 2.07
CA ALA A 770 -7.91 23.14 2.43
C ALA A 770 -6.85 22.14 2.95
N ALA A 771 -7.29 21.10 3.68
CA ALA A 771 -6.38 20.05 4.17
C ALA A 771 -5.97 19.09 3.05
N ALA A 772 -6.89 18.75 2.14
CA ALA A 772 -6.57 17.99 0.93
C ALA A 772 -5.53 18.71 0.06
N PHE A 773 -5.71 20.01 -0.18
CA PHE A 773 -4.78 20.83 -0.96
C PHE A 773 -3.39 20.93 -0.32
N ARG A 774 -3.32 20.99 1.02
CA ARG A 774 -2.03 20.95 1.74
C ARG A 774 -1.33 19.60 1.59
N GLY A 775 -2.08 18.49 1.66
CA GLY A 775 -1.55 17.15 1.42
C GLY A 775 -0.97 17.02 0.02
N TYR A 776 -1.74 17.45 -0.99
CA TYR A 776 -1.29 17.52 -2.39
C TYR A 776 -0.01 18.36 -2.55
N SER A 777 -0.02 19.59 -2.01
CA SER A 777 1.10 20.52 -2.17
C SER A 777 2.38 19.98 -1.53
N ALA A 778 2.27 19.35 -0.35
CA ALA A 778 3.42 18.77 0.34
C ALA A 778 4.04 17.61 -0.45
N GLN A 779 3.20 16.82 -1.13
CA GLN A 779 3.66 15.69 -1.93
C GLN A 779 4.29 16.14 -3.26
N ARG A 780 3.77 17.19 -3.91
CA ARG A 780 4.23 17.59 -5.26
C ARG A 780 5.45 18.48 -5.30
N LEU A 781 5.70 19.31 -4.29
CA LEU A 781 6.71 20.37 -4.34
C LEU A 781 8.12 19.88 -4.73
N ALA A 782 8.56 18.76 -4.18
CA ALA A 782 9.90 18.21 -4.45
C ALA A 782 10.01 17.69 -5.89
N ASP A 783 8.95 17.06 -6.41
CA ASP A 783 8.95 16.46 -7.73
C ASP A 783 8.83 17.50 -8.84
N THR A 784 8.01 18.54 -8.64
CA THR A 784 7.84 19.62 -9.63
C THR A 784 9.11 20.45 -9.78
N ASN A 785 9.85 20.70 -8.69
CA ASN A 785 11.16 21.32 -8.75
C ASN A 785 12.20 20.43 -9.46
N ALA A 786 12.22 19.13 -9.16
CA ALA A 786 13.17 18.21 -9.74
C ALA A 786 13.00 18.05 -11.26
N ILE A 787 11.76 18.02 -11.77
CA ILE A 787 11.53 17.95 -13.21
C ILE A 787 11.89 19.27 -13.92
N ALA A 788 11.71 20.42 -13.27
CA ALA A 788 12.18 21.70 -13.79
C ALA A 788 13.70 21.71 -14.00
N ASP A 789 14.45 21.24 -13.00
CA ASP A 789 15.91 21.13 -13.07
C ASP A 789 16.35 20.18 -14.18
N MET A 790 15.73 18.99 -14.27
CA MET A 790 16.03 18.02 -15.33
C MET A 790 15.72 18.56 -16.74
N ALA A 791 14.67 19.38 -16.88
CA ALA A 791 14.32 19.98 -18.15
C ALA A 791 15.34 21.05 -18.60
N LEU A 792 15.85 21.86 -17.68
CA LEU A 792 16.93 22.81 -17.94
C LEU A 792 18.25 22.09 -18.27
N ASP A 793 18.58 21.01 -17.57
CA ASP A 793 19.73 20.16 -17.90
C ASP A 793 19.64 19.64 -19.34
N ASN A 794 18.46 19.16 -19.75
CA ASN A 794 18.26 18.58 -21.07
C ASN A 794 18.31 19.64 -22.20
N PHE A 795 17.92 20.89 -21.91
CA PHE A 795 18.14 22.01 -22.81
C PHE A 795 19.62 22.16 -23.18
N VAL A 796 20.48 22.23 -22.15
CA VAL A 796 21.93 22.39 -22.33
C VAL A 796 22.52 21.19 -23.09
N GLU A 797 22.05 19.98 -22.77
CA GLU A 797 22.41 18.75 -23.47
C GLU A 797 22.13 18.85 -24.98
N MET A 798 20.87 19.12 -25.35
CA MET A 798 20.42 19.17 -26.75
C MET A 798 21.09 20.29 -27.56
N MET A 799 21.36 21.42 -26.91
CA MET A 799 21.88 22.62 -27.56
C MET A 799 23.37 22.52 -27.88
N SER A 800 24.18 22.04 -26.94
CA SER A 800 25.64 22.17 -27.01
C SER A 800 26.43 20.86 -26.82
N ARG A 801 25.93 19.90 -26.03
CA ARG A 801 26.70 18.71 -25.66
C ARG A 801 26.65 17.61 -26.72
N VAL A 802 25.62 17.58 -27.56
CA VAL A 802 25.48 16.59 -28.65
C VAL A 802 26.60 16.62 -29.70
N ALA A 803 27.42 17.69 -29.73
CA ALA A 803 28.61 17.78 -30.58
C ALA A 803 29.93 17.59 -29.80
N ASP A 804 29.89 17.45 -28.48
CA ASP A 804 31.07 17.23 -27.65
C ASP A 804 31.52 15.76 -27.72
N PRO A 805 32.73 15.46 -28.21
CA PRO A 805 33.26 14.10 -28.27
C PRO A 805 33.21 13.35 -26.93
N LYS A 806 33.45 14.03 -25.80
CA LYS A 806 33.40 13.40 -24.48
C LYS A 806 31.99 12.99 -24.09
N PHE A 807 31.02 13.85 -24.41
CA PHE A 807 29.60 13.56 -24.18
C PHE A 807 29.13 12.40 -25.06
N LEU A 808 29.54 12.34 -26.33
CA LEU A 808 29.22 11.25 -27.24
C LEU A 808 29.80 9.92 -26.76
N VAL A 809 31.05 9.88 -26.30
CA VAL A 809 31.66 8.69 -25.68
C VAL A 809 30.85 8.26 -24.46
N ARG A 810 30.50 9.18 -23.57
CA ARG A 810 29.69 8.90 -22.39
C ARG A 810 28.32 8.33 -22.74
N LYS A 811 27.65 8.87 -23.77
CA LYS A 811 26.36 8.35 -24.26
C LYS A 811 26.47 7.00 -24.93
N ALA A 812 27.56 6.74 -25.65
CA ALA A 812 27.83 5.43 -26.23
C ALA A 812 28.05 4.37 -25.13
N VAL A 813 28.80 4.70 -24.07
CA VAL A 813 28.93 3.83 -22.88
C VAL A 813 27.59 3.61 -22.21
N GLU A 814 26.81 4.67 -21.95
CA GLU A 814 25.47 4.55 -21.36
C GLU A 814 24.56 3.63 -22.19
N THR A 815 24.60 3.76 -23.52
CA THR A 815 23.83 2.94 -24.46
C THR A 815 24.28 1.48 -24.44
N ALA A 816 25.60 1.23 -24.43
CA ALA A 816 26.15 -0.12 -24.33
C ALA A 816 25.76 -0.79 -23.00
N ILE A 817 25.78 -0.07 -21.89
CA ILE A 817 25.32 -0.57 -20.58
C ILE A 817 23.82 -0.88 -20.61
N MET A 818 23.00 0.01 -21.19
CA MET A 818 21.56 -0.25 -21.33
C MET A 818 21.27 -1.46 -22.23
N ARG A 819 22.09 -1.69 -23.27
CA ARG A 819 21.97 -2.82 -24.20
C ARG A 819 22.36 -4.14 -23.55
N GLU A 820 23.50 -4.21 -22.88
CA GLU A 820 24.04 -5.45 -22.30
C GLU A 820 23.49 -5.75 -20.89
N LEU A 821 23.16 -4.71 -20.12
CA LEU A 821 22.65 -4.81 -18.74
C LEU A 821 21.28 -4.14 -18.57
N PRO A 822 20.28 -4.42 -19.43
CA PRO A 822 19.01 -3.70 -19.43
C PRO A 822 18.29 -3.83 -18.08
N GLN A 823 18.44 -4.95 -17.38
CA GLN A 823 17.79 -5.20 -16.08
C GLN A 823 18.48 -4.54 -14.89
N LYS A 824 19.73 -4.06 -15.03
CA LYS A 824 20.52 -3.46 -13.94
C LYS A 824 20.67 -1.95 -14.05
N TYR A 825 20.49 -1.37 -15.25
CA TYR A 825 20.66 0.07 -15.45
C TYR A 825 19.52 0.64 -16.32
N ARG A 826 19.00 1.79 -15.89
CA ARG A 826 18.07 2.64 -16.64
C ARG A 826 18.63 4.05 -16.60
N SER A 827 18.70 4.72 -17.76
CA SER A 827 19.12 6.11 -17.81
C SER A 827 18.11 7.02 -17.12
N ARG A 828 18.56 8.20 -16.68
CA ARG A 828 17.67 9.25 -16.12
C ARG A 828 16.44 9.48 -16.99
N TYR A 829 16.65 9.54 -18.32
CA TYR A 829 15.59 9.73 -19.30
C TYR A 829 14.54 8.60 -19.25
N THR A 830 14.98 7.34 -19.27
CA THR A 830 14.05 6.18 -19.20
C THR A 830 13.33 6.05 -17.86
N LEU A 831 13.97 6.43 -16.74
CA LEU A 831 13.32 6.45 -15.44
C LEU A 831 12.15 7.43 -15.40
N VAL A 832 12.34 8.62 -15.97
CA VAL A 832 11.30 9.64 -16.06
C VAL A 832 10.19 9.25 -17.05
N MET A 833 10.54 8.67 -18.20
CA MET A 833 9.58 8.40 -19.28
C MET A 833 8.75 7.14 -19.10
N TYR A 834 9.33 6.08 -18.50
CA TYR A 834 8.75 4.74 -18.51
C TYR A 834 8.57 4.16 -17.10
N SER A 835 8.32 5.02 -16.12
CA SER A 835 7.99 4.60 -14.75
C SER A 835 7.13 5.61 -13.99
N TYR A 836 6.62 5.19 -12.84
CA TYR A 836 5.90 6.04 -11.87
C TYR A 836 6.80 6.50 -10.71
N ASN A 837 8.12 6.52 -10.93
CA ASN A 837 9.03 7.00 -9.89
C ASN A 837 8.88 8.52 -9.72
N PRO A 838 8.84 9.03 -8.48
CA PRO A 838 8.88 10.47 -8.20
C PRO A 838 10.05 11.16 -8.92
N TYR A 839 9.80 12.31 -9.57
CA TYR A 839 10.82 13.03 -10.34
C TYR A 839 12.05 13.38 -9.48
N SER A 840 11.85 13.70 -8.21
CA SER A 840 12.92 13.95 -7.24
C SER A 840 13.87 12.76 -7.07
N LYS A 841 13.34 11.53 -7.13
CA LYS A 841 14.16 10.31 -7.11
C LYS A 841 14.86 10.07 -8.45
N CYS A 842 14.19 10.35 -9.56
CA CYS A 842 14.79 10.24 -10.89
C CYS A 842 15.97 11.20 -11.10
N LEU A 843 15.85 12.44 -10.62
CA LEU A 843 16.93 13.44 -10.66
C LEU A 843 18.17 12.94 -9.92
N LYS A 844 18.00 12.50 -8.66
CA LYS A 844 19.10 11.96 -7.83
C LYS A 844 19.76 10.75 -8.49
N ALA A 845 18.95 9.80 -8.98
CA ALA A 845 19.45 8.62 -9.68
C ALA A 845 20.27 8.96 -10.93
N GLY A 846 19.86 9.98 -11.68
CA GLY A 846 20.57 10.43 -12.87
C GLY A 846 21.86 11.18 -12.61
N GLN A 847 21.92 12.01 -11.57
CA GLN A 847 23.16 12.67 -11.12
C GLN A 847 24.20 11.63 -10.72
N TYR A 848 23.75 10.58 -10.04
CA TYR A 848 24.59 9.47 -9.64
C TYR A 848 25.09 8.66 -10.85
N ALA A 849 24.17 8.30 -11.76
CA ALA A 849 24.52 7.63 -13.01
C ALA A 849 25.53 8.43 -13.85
N ALA A 850 25.45 9.76 -13.82
CA ALA A 850 26.41 10.63 -14.50
C ALA A 850 27.85 10.44 -14.01
N CYS A 851 28.05 10.44 -12.70
CA CYS A 851 29.35 10.26 -12.07
C CYS A 851 29.91 8.87 -12.39
N LEU A 852 29.06 7.85 -12.29
CA LEU A 852 29.42 6.48 -12.61
C LEU A 852 29.92 6.33 -14.05
N LEU A 853 29.23 6.94 -15.03
CA LEU A 853 29.62 6.84 -16.43
C LEU A 853 30.97 7.52 -16.69
N GLU A 854 31.28 8.61 -15.97
CA GLU A 854 32.59 9.27 -16.06
C GLU A 854 33.71 8.41 -15.47
N ASP A 855 33.47 7.78 -14.32
CA ASP A 855 34.40 6.84 -13.70
C ASP A 855 34.66 5.64 -14.61
N LEU A 856 33.63 5.13 -15.30
CA LEU A 856 33.75 4.01 -16.23
C LEU A 856 34.56 4.37 -17.48
N VAL A 857 34.28 5.53 -18.08
CA VAL A 857 35.04 6.02 -19.24
C VAL A 857 36.52 6.20 -18.87
N ALA A 858 36.80 6.77 -17.70
CA ALA A 858 38.15 6.96 -17.21
C ALA A 858 38.85 5.62 -16.90
N HIS A 859 38.18 4.70 -16.21
CA HIS A 859 38.74 3.40 -15.81
C HIS A 859 39.04 2.51 -17.01
N CYS A 860 38.13 2.44 -17.98
CA CYS A 860 38.29 1.61 -19.17
C CYS A 860 39.17 2.27 -20.25
N GLY A 861 39.62 3.51 -20.03
CA GLY A 861 40.46 4.26 -20.97
C GLY A 861 39.80 4.44 -22.34
N ILE A 862 38.49 4.71 -22.35
CA ILE A 862 37.69 4.90 -23.58
C ILE A 862 37.83 6.34 -24.02
N SER A 863 38.36 6.54 -25.23
CA SER A 863 38.65 7.87 -25.79
C SER A 863 37.82 8.23 -27.03
N SER A 864 37.18 7.24 -27.66
CA SER A 864 36.27 7.41 -28.80
C SER A 864 35.10 6.42 -28.74
N VAL A 865 34.04 6.68 -29.51
CA VAL A 865 32.82 5.85 -29.56
C VAL A 865 33.13 4.43 -30.04
N ASP A 866 34.02 4.28 -31.02
CA ASP A 866 34.39 2.97 -31.61
C ASP A 866 35.11 2.04 -30.61
N GLU A 867 35.70 2.60 -29.55
CA GLU A 867 36.39 1.84 -28.52
C GLU A 867 35.44 1.22 -27.49
N VAL A 868 34.17 1.67 -27.41
CA VAL A 868 33.23 1.28 -26.35
C VAL A 868 33.00 -0.22 -26.33
N ASP A 869 32.64 -0.83 -27.45
CA ASP A 869 32.31 -2.26 -27.51
C ASP A 869 33.53 -3.18 -27.25
N THR A 870 34.74 -2.65 -27.41
CA THR A 870 35.98 -3.44 -27.23
C THR A 870 36.65 -3.24 -25.87
N LYS A 871 36.49 -2.07 -25.25
CA LYS A 871 37.15 -1.71 -23.98
C LYS A 871 36.23 -1.74 -22.77
N LEU A 872 34.91 -1.66 -22.95
CA LEU A 872 33.97 -1.63 -21.83
C LEU A 872 33.88 -3.01 -21.16
N ASP A 873 34.41 -3.14 -19.94
CA ASP A 873 34.33 -4.37 -19.16
C ASP A 873 33.01 -4.45 -18.40
N PHE A 874 32.04 -5.20 -18.94
CA PHE A 874 30.71 -5.37 -18.33
C PHE A 874 30.73 -6.06 -16.97
N LYS A 875 31.79 -6.83 -16.65
CA LYS A 875 31.95 -7.40 -15.31
C LYS A 875 32.29 -6.29 -14.32
N PHE A 876 33.29 -5.46 -14.63
CA PHE A 876 33.64 -4.30 -13.81
C PHE A 876 32.48 -3.29 -13.67
N VAL A 877 31.77 -3.01 -14.77
CA VAL A 877 30.58 -2.13 -14.78
C VAL A 877 29.52 -2.64 -13.80
N THR A 878 29.27 -3.95 -13.81
CA THR A 878 28.31 -4.59 -12.92
C THR A 878 28.72 -4.41 -11.45
N ASP A 879 29.98 -4.68 -11.12
CA ASP A 879 30.51 -4.54 -9.77
C ASP A 879 30.56 -3.07 -9.31
N LEU A 880 30.76 -2.12 -10.22
CA LEU A 880 30.81 -0.68 -9.92
C LEU A 880 29.41 -0.10 -9.70
N LEU A 881 28.41 -0.50 -10.50
CA LEU A 881 27.01 -0.15 -10.30
C LEU A 881 26.51 -0.53 -8.91
N GLU A 882 26.94 -1.70 -8.42
CA GLU A 882 26.60 -2.20 -7.08
C GLU A 882 27.37 -1.46 -5.98
N ARG A 883 28.60 -1.00 -6.24
CA ARG A 883 29.49 -0.32 -5.28
C ARG A 883 29.30 1.18 -5.12
N LYS A 884 29.05 1.93 -6.19
CA LYS A 884 28.91 3.39 -6.14
C LYS A 884 27.54 3.82 -5.57
N PHE A 885 26.55 2.91 -5.59
CA PHE A 885 25.18 3.18 -5.13
C PHE A 885 25.12 3.41 -3.60
N ALA A 886 25.78 2.53 -2.86
CA ALA A 886 27.09 2.89 -2.37
C ALA A 886 27.28 4.33 -1.86
N GLU A 887 28.32 4.99 -2.37
CA GLU A 887 28.89 6.33 -2.10
C GLU A 887 27.96 7.56 -2.05
N MET A 888 26.72 7.53 -2.57
CA MET A 888 25.80 8.70 -2.71
C MET A 888 25.46 9.48 -1.41
N LEU A 889 25.96 9.07 -0.23
CA LEU A 889 25.68 9.68 1.06
C LEU A 889 26.79 10.56 1.64
N GLY A 890 27.96 10.73 0.99
CA GLY A 890 29.02 11.72 1.32
C GLY A 890 29.75 11.57 2.68
N VAL A 891 29.00 11.31 3.75
CA VAL A 891 29.40 10.71 5.03
C VAL A 891 29.91 9.29 4.81
N LYS A 892 29.53 8.67 3.70
CA LYS A 892 29.70 7.23 3.50
C LYS A 892 31.15 6.80 3.33
N GLU A 893 32.00 7.48 2.57
CA GLU A 893 33.37 7.00 2.37
C GLU A 893 34.19 7.08 3.67
N GLU A 894 34.04 8.18 4.42
CA GLU A 894 34.63 8.33 5.74
C GLU A 894 34.04 7.29 6.73
N LEU A 895 32.72 7.12 6.77
CA LEU A 895 32.05 6.12 7.60
C LEU A 895 32.43 4.68 7.23
N LEU A 896 32.52 4.37 5.93
CA LEU A 896 32.93 3.06 5.42
C LEU A 896 34.39 2.75 5.77
N SER A 897 35.24 3.77 5.89
CA SER A 897 36.62 3.58 6.38
C SER A 897 36.66 3.05 7.83
N TYR A 898 35.57 3.22 8.59
CA TYR A 898 35.40 2.63 9.93
C TYR A 898 34.69 1.26 9.92
N THR A 899 34.43 0.67 8.75
CA THR A 899 33.65 -0.57 8.63
C THR A 899 34.45 -1.74 8.06
N VAL A 900 34.00 -2.96 8.39
CA VAL A 900 34.48 -4.20 7.77
C VAL A 900 33.36 -4.80 6.91
N PRO A 901 33.55 -4.99 5.60
CA PRO A 901 32.54 -5.62 4.75
C PRO A 901 32.44 -7.13 5.03
N VAL A 902 31.23 -7.60 5.29
CA VAL A 902 30.91 -9.02 5.49
C VAL A 902 29.93 -9.48 4.42
N TYR A 903 30.39 -10.42 3.58
CA TYR A 903 29.66 -10.89 2.39
C TYR A 903 28.71 -12.05 2.69
N GLY A 904 28.84 -12.63 3.88
CA GLY A 904 28.02 -13.75 4.32
C GLY A 904 28.20 -14.04 5.79
N ARG A 905 27.63 -15.15 6.21
CA ARG A 905 27.79 -15.72 7.55
C ARG A 905 28.42 -17.10 7.49
N THR A 906 29.26 -17.41 8.46
CA THR A 906 29.86 -18.72 8.64
C THR A 906 29.28 -19.35 9.90
N MET A 907 28.59 -20.48 9.72
CA MET A 907 28.05 -21.28 10.81
C MET A 907 29.08 -22.32 11.24
N HIS A 908 29.34 -22.41 12.54
CA HIS A 908 30.28 -23.36 13.13
C HIS A 908 29.54 -24.42 13.93
N ASP A 909 29.74 -25.70 13.60
CA ASP A 909 29.22 -26.80 14.40
C ASP A 909 30.12 -27.13 15.61
N LEU A 910 29.80 -28.18 16.36
CA LEU A 910 30.59 -28.65 17.52
C LEU A 910 31.87 -29.41 17.12
N ASN A 911 31.95 -29.90 15.89
CA ASN A 911 33.08 -30.67 15.37
C ASN A 911 34.12 -29.76 14.69
N GLY A 912 33.88 -28.44 14.63
CA GLY A 912 34.71 -27.47 13.92
C GLY A 912 34.44 -27.40 12.41
N THR A 913 33.36 -28.02 11.92
CA THR A 913 32.91 -27.89 10.54
C THR A 913 32.28 -26.52 10.33
N THR A 914 32.68 -25.84 9.27
CA THR A 914 32.18 -24.50 8.93
C THR A 914 31.28 -24.56 7.70
N THR A 915 30.10 -23.94 7.76
CA THR A 915 29.20 -23.75 6.62
C THR A 915 29.05 -22.27 6.31
N TYR A 916 29.54 -21.85 5.14
CA TYR A 916 29.40 -20.47 4.68
C TYR A 916 28.10 -20.25 3.91
N THR A 917 27.39 -19.16 4.19
CA THR A 917 26.18 -18.72 3.47
C THR A 917 26.32 -17.24 3.10
N PRO A 918 26.29 -16.87 1.81
CA PRO A 918 26.34 -15.47 1.40
C PRO A 918 25.05 -14.72 1.81
N TYR A 919 25.16 -13.42 2.09
CA TYR A 919 24.01 -12.59 2.47
C TYR A 919 23.17 -12.13 1.29
N GLY A 920 23.80 -11.88 0.15
CA GLY A 920 23.17 -11.38 -1.07
C GLY A 920 23.83 -11.95 -2.32
N ARG A 921 23.67 -11.23 -3.44
CA ARG A 921 24.35 -11.56 -4.71
C ARG A 921 25.85 -11.28 -4.62
N GLU A 922 26.60 -11.74 -5.61
CA GLU A 922 28.01 -11.36 -5.78
C GLU A 922 28.12 -9.83 -5.73
N GLY A 923 28.93 -9.29 -4.82
CA GLY A 923 29.08 -7.84 -4.59
C GLY A 923 28.26 -7.25 -3.42
N GLU A 924 27.12 -7.85 -3.04
CA GLU A 924 26.31 -7.38 -1.92
C GLU A 924 26.94 -7.80 -0.57
N CYS A 925 27.16 -6.84 0.34
CA CYS A 925 27.68 -7.09 1.68
C CYS A 925 26.96 -6.27 2.74
N ASN A 926 27.01 -6.75 3.98
CA ASN A 926 26.72 -5.93 5.16
C ASN A 926 28.02 -5.29 5.64
N PHE A 927 27.92 -4.26 6.47
CA PHE A 927 29.06 -3.56 7.06
C PHE A 927 29.04 -3.73 8.57
N CYS A 928 30.07 -4.34 9.14
CA CYS A 928 30.31 -4.35 10.57
C CYS A 928 31.03 -3.06 10.97
N VAL A 929 30.62 -2.44 12.08
CA VAL A 929 31.23 -1.20 12.58
C VAL A 929 31.44 -1.31 14.09
N ASP A 930 32.59 -0.83 14.56
CA ASP A 930 32.85 -0.72 15.99
C ASP A 930 32.04 0.44 16.59
N ARG A 931 31.33 0.16 17.68
CA ARG A 931 30.44 1.15 18.32
C ARG A 931 31.21 2.37 18.84
N SER A 932 32.40 2.18 19.39
CA SER A 932 33.22 3.29 19.92
C SER A 932 33.69 4.21 18.80
N LYS A 933 34.08 3.64 17.65
CA LYS A 933 34.48 4.41 16.46
C LYS A 933 33.31 5.12 15.80
N LEU A 934 32.16 4.47 15.75
CA LEU A 934 30.92 5.11 15.26
C LEU A 934 30.53 6.31 16.14
N ASN A 935 30.61 6.17 17.47
CA ASN A 935 30.34 7.27 18.40
C ASN A 935 31.37 8.39 18.29
N GLU A 936 32.66 8.08 18.14
CA GLU A 936 33.72 9.07 17.90
C GLU A 936 33.43 9.89 16.64
N PHE A 937 33.06 9.22 15.54
CA PHE A 937 32.68 9.86 14.29
C PHE A 937 31.48 10.82 14.46
N TRP A 938 30.42 10.36 15.13
CA TRP A 938 29.22 11.18 15.33
C TRP A 938 29.43 12.33 16.30
N ASN A 939 30.17 12.14 17.40
CA ASN A 939 30.50 13.22 18.33
C ASN A 939 31.26 14.34 17.61
N ASN A 940 32.28 13.99 16.82
CA ASN A 940 33.04 14.95 16.03
C ASN A 940 32.15 15.69 15.01
N THR A 941 31.18 14.99 14.42
CA THR A 941 30.24 15.57 13.43
C THR A 941 29.25 16.53 14.09
N VAL A 942 28.74 16.18 15.26
CA VAL A 942 27.80 16.98 16.05
C VAL A 942 28.48 18.26 16.59
N GLU A 943 29.73 18.16 17.05
CA GLU A 943 30.52 19.33 17.46
C GLU A 943 30.78 20.29 16.29
N LYS A 944 31.13 19.77 15.10
CA LYS A 944 31.28 20.58 13.88
C LYS A 944 30.00 21.28 13.46
N ALA A 945 28.84 20.69 13.76
CA ALA A 945 27.53 21.29 13.49
C ALA A 945 27.12 22.37 14.52
N GLY A 946 27.96 22.63 15.53
CA GLY A 946 27.74 23.67 16.52
C GLY A 946 26.82 23.27 17.68
N ALA A 947 26.56 21.98 17.89
CA ALA A 947 25.79 21.51 19.02
C ALA A 947 26.65 21.37 20.29
N SER A 948 26.07 21.65 21.46
CA SER A 948 26.72 21.43 22.76
C SER A 948 26.44 20.01 23.26
N ILE A 949 27.50 19.27 23.60
CA ILE A 949 27.40 17.89 24.11
C ILE A 949 27.70 17.90 25.61
N HIS A 950 26.84 17.24 26.40
CA HIS A 950 27.02 17.10 27.85
C HIS A 950 27.03 15.61 28.21
N PHE A 951 28.19 15.11 28.64
CA PHE A 951 28.36 13.73 29.10
C PHE A 951 27.96 13.56 30.57
N ASP A 952 27.76 12.31 30.98
CA ASP A 952 27.51 11.90 32.37
C ASP A 952 26.29 12.55 33.03
N ARG A 953 25.24 12.84 32.26
CA ARG A 953 23.98 13.42 32.74
C ARG A 953 22.79 12.54 32.39
N ALA A 954 22.00 12.16 33.38
CA ALA A 954 20.82 11.33 33.20
C ALA A 954 19.55 12.06 33.64
N LEU A 955 18.48 12.01 32.84
CA LEU A 955 17.20 12.61 33.21
C LEU A 955 16.65 11.97 34.50
N SER A 956 16.24 12.77 35.48
CA SER A 956 15.60 12.31 36.72
C SER A 956 14.10 12.20 36.52
N LEU A 957 13.51 11.02 36.75
CA LEU A 957 12.05 10.85 36.71
C LEU A 957 11.35 11.49 37.93
N GLU A 958 12.05 11.60 39.06
CA GLU A 958 11.49 12.14 40.31
C GLU A 958 11.46 13.67 40.30
N HIS A 959 12.49 14.30 39.72
CA HIS A 959 12.68 15.76 39.76
C HIS A 959 12.33 16.45 38.43
N THR A 960 11.98 15.70 37.38
CA THR A 960 11.46 16.24 36.12
C THR A 960 9.95 16.45 36.22
N ASN A 961 9.47 17.63 35.85
CA ASN A 961 8.04 17.91 35.74
C ASN A 961 7.74 18.51 34.35
N LEU A 962 7.16 17.71 33.47
CA LEU A 962 6.82 18.11 32.10
C LEU A 962 5.69 19.15 32.06
N GLU A 963 4.77 19.12 33.03
CA GLU A 963 3.66 20.08 33.12
C GLU A 963 4.16 21.48 33.52
N ASP A 964 5.16 21.54 34.41
CA ASP A 964 5.85 22.77 34.81
C ASP A 964 6.91 23.23 33.79
N ARG A 965 7.07 22.49 32.68
CA ARG A 965 8.11 22.72 31.65
C ARG A 965 9.53 22.67 32.22
N ARG A 966 9.82 21.71 33.09
CA ARG A 966 11.14 21.57 33.73
C ARG A 966 11.70 20.16 33.57
N LEU A 967 12.92 20.06 33.04
CA LEU A 967 13.72 18.84 33.05
C LEU A 967 14.80 18.93 34.12
N CYS A 968 15.04 17.83 34.84
CA CYS A 968 16.15 17.72 35.78
C CYS A 968 17.09 16.61 35.32
N PHE A 969 18.37 16.92 35.16
CA PHE A 969 19.41 15.94 34.89
C PHE A 969 20.30 15.77 36.11
N ILE A 970 20.59 14.52 36.48
CA ILE A 970 21.49 14.18 37.58
C ILE A 970 22.81 13.71 36.97
N ASP A 971 23.91 14.28 37.46
CA ASP A 971 25.25 13.85 37.06
C ASP A 971 25.77 12.65 37.86
N SER A 972 26.91 12.09 37.45
CA SER A 972 27.54 10.94 38.10
C SER A 972 27.98 11.19 39.56
N ALA A 973 28.11 12.46 39.98
CA ALA A 973 28.40 12.86 41.36
C ALA A 973 27.12 13.14 42.18
N GLY A 974 25.93 13.02 41.58
CA GLY A 974 24.64 13.30 42.20
C GLY A 974 24.22 14.77 42.16
N GLY A 975 24.92 15.61 41.37
CA GLY A 975 24.57 17.00 41.17
C GLY A 975 23.37 17.17 40.23
N GLU A 976 22.46 18.09 40.57
CA GLU A 976 21.26 18.39 39.78
C GLU A 976 21.48 19.55 38.80
N HIS A 977 21.05 19.35 37.57
CA HIS A 977 21.10 20.31 36.47
C HIS A 977 19.68 20.54 35.96
N LEU A 978 19.08 21.66 36.36
CA LEU A 978 17.72 22.03 35.96
C LEU A 978 17.72 22.77 34.63
N VAL A 979 16.76 22.40 33.77
CA VAL A 979 16.52 23.05 32.48
C VAL A 979 15.04 23.41 32.41
N ASP A 980 14.74 24.71 32.47
CA ASP A 980 13.39 25.22 32.23
C ASP A 980 13.18 25.39 30.70
N LEU A 981 12.06 24.86 30.20
CA LEU A 981 11.72 24.80 28.78
C LEU A 981 10.78 25.95 28.40
N SER A 982 11.05 26.57 27.25
CA SER A 982 10.11 27.49 26.62
C SER A 982 9.22 26.74 25.62
N PRO A 983 8.03 27.28 25.25
CA PRO A 983 7.21 26.72 24.17
C PRO A 983 7.92 26.64 22.81
N ASP A 984 8.98 27.44 22.61
CA ASP A 984 9.80 27.43 21.39
C ASP A 984 10.90 26.35 21.42
N THR A 985 11.01 25.61 22.53
CA THR A 985 11.97 24.52 22.71
C THR A 985 11.32 23.19 22.30
N ALA A 986 12.04 22.34 21.57
CA ALA A 986 11.64 20.95 21.35
C ALA A 986 12.54 20.00 22.15
N VAL A 987 11.95 18.92 22.66
CA VAL A 987 12.67 17.89 23.41
C VAL A 987 12.60 16.58 22.63
N ILE A 988 13.77 16.03 22.26
CA ILE A 988 13.86 14.79 21.51
C ILE A 988 14.52 13.73 22.39
N GLY A 989 13.81 12.62 22.63
CA GLY A 989 14.29 11.45 23.34
C GLY A 989 14.99 10.49 22.38
N CYS A 990 16.29 10.34 22.59
CA CYS A 990 17.17 9.40 21.90
C CYS A 990 17.93 8.52 22.90
N ASP A 991 17.43 8.39 24.13
CA ASP A 991 18.08 7.81 25.31
C ASP A 991 17.95 6.28 25.41
N GLY A 992 17.67 5.63 24.28
CA GLY A 992 17.73 4.18 24.12
C GLY A 992 16.52 3.40 24.65
N ALA A 993 16.65 2.08 24.67
CA ALA A 993 15.57 1.18 25.07
C ALA A 993 15.07 1.41 26.50
N GLY A 994 15.88 2.01 27.40
CA GLY A 994 15.50 2.40 28.76
C GLY A 994 15.03 3.85 28.90
N SER A 995 14.52 4.45 27.82
CA SER A 995 14.24 5.89 27.73
C SER A 995 13.46 6.45 28.92
N ARG A 996 14.11 7.30 29.71
CA ARG A 996 13.50 8.00 30.82
C ARG A 996 12.54 9.08 30.33
N LEU A 997 12.79 9.69 29.16
CA LEU A 997 11.83 10.61 28.58
C LEU A 997 10.52 9.91 28.19
N ARG A 998 10.59 8.70 27.61
CA ARG A 998 9.41 7.88 27.32
C ARG A 998 8.62 7.57 28.58
N TYR A 999 9.28 7.16 29.68
CA TYR A 999 8.60 6.94 30.96
C TYR A 999 7.97 8.23 31.51
N ALA A 1000 8.66 9.38 31.42
CA ALA A 1000 8.10 10.67 31.87
C ALA A 1000 6.84 11.06 31.07
N LEU A 1001 6.87 10.89 29.73
CA LEU A 1001 5.71 11.12 28.86
C LEU A 1001 4.57 10.13 29.14
N SER A 1002 4.90 8.89 29.50
CA SER A 1002 3.89 7.89 29.90
C SER A 1002 3.26 8.21 31.26
N ASN A 1003 4.02 8.75 32.21
CA ASN A 1003 3.51 9.10 33.53
C ASN A 1003 2.48 10.24 33.48
N VAL A 1004 2.61 11.17 32.52
CA VAL A 1004 1.62 12.23 32.26
C VAL A 1004 0.50 11.78 31.28
N GLY A 1005 0.51 10.53 30.85
CA GLY A 1005 -0.59 9.92 30.08
C GLY A 1005 -0.66 10.27 28.59
N VAL A 1006 0.39 10.85 28.00
CA VAL A 1006 0.37 11.31 26.59
C VAL A 1006 1.01 10.33 25.61
N VAL A 1007 1.83 9.40 26.10
CA VAL A 1007 2.42 8.29 25.33
C VAL A 1007 2.15 7.00 26.08
N SER A 1008 1.71 5.95 25.38
CA SER A 1008 1.70 4.58 25.92
C SER A 1008 2.65 3.71 25.13
N PHE A 1009 3.24 2.71 25.78
CA PHE A 1009 4.16 1.80 25.12
C PHE A 1009 4.08 0.41 25.71
N SER A 1010 4.58 -0.57 24.95
CA SER A 1010 4.75 -1.96 25.35
C SER A 1010 6.23 -2.35 25.26
N GLU A 1011 6.66 -3.22 26.16
CA GLU A 1011 8.00 -3.79 26.17
C GLU A 1011 7.88 -5.31 26.13
N GLU A 1012 8.41 -5.93 25.07
CA GLU A 1012 8.41 -7.37 24.87
C GLU A 1012 9.83 -7.88 25.07
N LEU A 1013 10.14 -8.35 26.29
CA LEU A 1013 11.42 -8.95 26.62
C LEU A 1013 11.47 -10.40 26.15
N ILE A 1014 12.61 -10.82 25.59
CA ILE A 1014 12.87 -12.23 25.29
C ILE A 1014 13.60 -12.89 26.45
N GLY A 1015 13.44 -14.21 26.62
CA GLY A 1015 14.05 -14.98 27.72
C GLY A 1015 15.58 -15.12 27.64
N HIS A 1016 16.21 -14.52 26.64
CA HIS A 1016 17.65 -14.53 26.40
C HIS A 1016 18.24 -13.17 26.68
N GLU A 1017 19.45 -13.18 27.19
CA GLU A 1017 20.27 -12.00 27.41
C GLU A 1017 21.58 -12.15 26.62
N TYR A 1018 22.42 -11.13 26.64
CA TYR A 1018 23.74 -11.23 26.04
C TYR A 1018 24.85 -10.64 26.89
N LYS A 1019 26.06 -11.18 26.68
CA LYS A 1019 27.32 -10.66 27.19
C LYS A 1019 28.38 -10.71 26.08
N GLU A 1020 29.26 -9.72 26.08
CA GLU A 1020 30.39 -9.67 25.16
C GLU A 1020 31.57 -10.51 25.66
N VAL A 1021 32.32 -11.11 24.74
CA VAL A 1021 33.51 -11.93 24.98
C VAL A 1021 34.60 -11.59 23.96
N PRO A 1022 35.87 -11.41 24.37
CA PRO A 1022 36.94 -11.00 23.47
C PRO A 1022 37.49 -12.15 22.61
N PHE A 1023 37.86 -11.85 21.36
CA PHE A 1023 38.60 -12.73 20.46
C PHE A 1023 40.06 -12.27 20.28
N VAL A 1024 40.95 -13.20 19.91
CA VAL A 1024 42.33 -12.89 19.48
C VAL A 1024 42.29 -12.22 18.10
N ALA A 1025 43.12 -11.20 17.89
CA ALA A 1025 43.28 -10.57 16.58
C ALA A 1025 43.83 -11.56 15.54
N LEU A 1026 43.13 -11.71 14.43
CA LEU A 1026 43.53 -12.58 13.31
C LEU A 1026 44.15 -11.74 12.18
N SER A 1027 44.91 -12.39 11.31
CA SER A 1027 45.43 -11.78 10.08
C SER A 1027 44.30 -11.10 9.28
N THR A 1028 44.46 -9.83 8.91
CA THR A 1028 43.48 -8.93 8.27
C THR A 1028 43.03 -9.32 6.85
N SER A 1029 43.36 -10.54 6.39
CA SER A 1029 42.99 -11.04 5.07
C SER A 1029 41.49 -11.36 4.98
N ALA A 1030 40.82 -10.82 3.96
CA ALA A 1030 39.43 -11.18 3.62
C ALA A 1030 39.28 -12.63 3.14
N LYS A 1031 40.37 -13.26 2.67
CA LYS A 1031 40.42 -14.68 2.32
C LYS A 1031 40.77 -15.51 3.54
N ARG A 1032 40.07 -16.63 3.72
CA ARG A 1032 40.34 -17.64 4.76
C ARG A 1032 41.82 -18.08 4.66
N PRO A 1033 42.66 -17.77 5.67
CA PRO A 1033 44.01 -18.31 5.73
C PRO A 1033 43.97 -19.84 5.74
N GLU A 1034 44.88 -20.53 5.05
CA GLU A 1034 44.97 -21.99 5.09
C GLU A 1034 45.06 -22.46 6.55
N GLY A 1035 44.09 -23.24 7.01
CA GLY A 1035 44.01 -23.78 8.38
C GLY A 1035 43.24 -22.92 9.41
N SER A 1036 42.79 -21.70 9.09
CA SER A 1036 41.96 -20.89 10.02
C SER A 1036 40.47 -21.23 9.90
N ALA A 1037 39.76 -21.33 11.03
CA ALA A 1037 38.30 -21.47 11.07
C ALA A 1037 37.56 -20.13 10.83
N MET A 1038 38.24 -18.99 11.02
CA MET A 1038 37.65 -17.63 10.98
C MET A 1038 38.30 -16.72 9.92
N HIS A 1039 37.54 -15.75 9.40
CA HIS A 1039 38.01 -14.71 8.48
C HIS A 1039 37.14 -13.45 8.53
N ASN A 1040 37.71 -12.28 8.20
CA ASN A 1040 37.02 -10.99 8.38
C ASN A 1040 35.85 -10.76 7.40
N GLY A 1041 35.79 -11.53 6.32
CA GLY A 1041 34.74 -11.42 5.29
C GLY A 1041 33.39 -12.06 5.65
N SER A 1042 33.20 -12.55 6.88
CA SER A 1042 31.92 -13.14 7.32
C SER A 1042 31.61 -12.88 8.79
N ILE A 1043 30.31 -12.86 9.12
CA ILE A 1043 29.87 -12.96 10.52
C ILE A 1043 29.97 -14.42 10.94
N HIS A 1044 30.67 -14.71 12.04
CA HIS A 1044 30.83 -16.07 12.54
C HIS A 1044 29.79 -16.37 13.60
N ILE A 1045 29.08 -17.51 13.49
CA ILE A 1045 28.00 -17.89 14.40
C ILE A 1045 28.19 -19.35 14.81
N TRP A 1046 28.20 -19.59 16.12
CA TRP A 1046 28.25 -20.93 16.72
C TRP A 1046 26.91 -21.25 17.38
N PRO A 1047 25.91 -21.75 16.64
CA PRO A 1047 24.62 -22.12 17.23
C PRO A 1047 24.76 -23.38 18.10
N ARG A 1048 24.17 -23.38 19.30
CA ARG A 1048 24.13 -24.55 20.20
C ARG A 1048 22.71 -24.89 20.65
N GLY A 1049 21.72 -24.53 19.82
CA GLY A 1049 20.31 -24.64 20.14
C GLY A 1049 19.89 -23.50 21.07
N ASP A 1050 19.93 -23.74 22.38
CA ASP A 1050 19.39 -22.83 23.39
C ASP A 1050 20.30 -21.64 23.75
N PHE A 1051 21.52 -21.62 23.23
CA PHE A 1051 22.47 -20.52 23.33
C PHE A 1051 23.35 -20.49 22.08
N PHE A 1052 24.01 -19.38 21.81
CA PHE A 1052 24.94 -19.27 20.70
C PHE A 1052 25.97 -18.16 20.93
N LEU A 1053 27.08 -18.25 20.20
CA LEU A 1053 28.08 -17.20 20.10
C LEU A 1053 28.02 -16.60 18.70
N MET A 1054 28.07 -15.27 18.61
CA MET A 1054 28.22 -14.55 17.35
C MET A 1054 29.48 -13.69 17.42
N ALA A 1055 30.26 -13.62 16.35
CA ALA A 1055 31.46 -12.79 16.30
C ALA A 1055 31.43 -11.88 15.06
N LEU A 1056 31.57 -10.58 15.30
CA LEU A 1056 31.59 -9.51 14.31
C LEU A 1056 33.02 -9.00 14.15
N ALA A 1057 33.49 -8.84 12.91
CA ALA A 1057 34.86 -8.40 12.64
C ALA A 1057 35.06 -6.90 12.93
N ASN A 1058 36.20 -6.56 13.51
CA ASN A 1058 36.65 -5.19 13.75
C ASN A 1058 37.77 -4.81 12.77
N LEU A 1059 38.00 -3.50 12.58
CA LEU A 1059 38.98 -2.95 11.63
C LEU A 1059 40.42 -3.42 11.88
N ASP A 1060 40.78 -3.61 13.14
CA ASP A 1060 42.12 -4.03 13.57
C ASP A 1060 42.37 -5.55 13.36
N GLY A 1061 41.38 -6.27 12.84
CA GLY A 1061 41.42 -7.72 12.65
C GLY A 1061 41.00 -8.53 13.88
N SER A 1062 40.57 -7.89 14.98
CA SER A 1062 39.90 -8.57 16.08
C SER A 1062 38.43 -8.86 15.78
N PHE A 1063 37.75 -9.57 16.67
CA PHE A 1063 36.31 -9.76 16.61
C PHE A 1063 35.63 -9.37 17.93
N THR A 1064 34.47 -8.74 17.83
CA THR A 1064 33.57 -8.54 18.96
C THR A 1064 32.66 -9.76 19.06
N GLY A 1065 32.92 -10.60 20.07
CA GLY A 1065 32.14 -11.78 20.38
C GLY A 1065 30.94 -11.44 21.26
N THR A 1066 29.78 -12.00 20.97
CA THR A 1066 28.57 -11.85 21.78
C THR A 1066 27.95 -13.22 22.02
N ILE A 1067 27.90 -13.61 23.29
CA ILE A 1067 27.22 -14.82 23.74
C ILE A 1067 25.79 -14.47 24.08
N TYR A 1068 24.86 -15.21 23.51
CA TYR A 1068 23.43 -15.14 23.80
C TYR A 1068 23.04 -16.39 24.58
N ALA A 1069 22.53 -16.22 25.80
CA ALA A 1069 22.13 -17.32 26.68
C ALA A 1069 20.99 -16.89 27.61
N ARG A 1070 20.29 -17.86 28.21
CA ARG A 1070 19.21 -17.59 29.17
C ARG A 1070 19.77 -17.06 30.51
N ASN A 1071 19.02 -16.18 31.17
CA ASN A 1071 19.42 -15.60 32.47
C ASN A 1071 19.17 -16.53 33.67
N GLY A 1072 18.40 -17.62 33.54
CA GLY A 1072 18.27 -18.61 34.62
C GLY A 1072 17.52 -18.13 35.88
N LEU A 1073 16.85 -16.98 35.85
CA LEU A 1073 16.13 -16.38 36.99
C LEU A 1073 14.68 -16.87 37.14
N SER A 1074 14.17 -17.67 36.20
CA SER A 1074 12.86 -18.28 36.35
C SER A 1074 12.99 -19.61 37.11
N ASN A 1075 11.99 -19.91 37.94
CA ASN A 1075 11.90 -21.17 38.68
C ASN A 1075 11.79 -22.43 37.76
N GLU A 1076 11.69 -22.22 36.44
CA GLU A 1076 11.56 -23.21 35.36
C GLU A 1076 12.90 -23.56 34.68
N ASP A 1077 13.97 -22.78 34.90
CA ASP A 1077 15.28 -22.93 34.22
C ASP A 1077 16.17 -24.07 34.74
N ARG A 1078 15.63 -25.01 35.53
CA ARG A 1078 16.41 -26.13 36.12
C ARG A 1078 16.79 -27.24 35.13
N THR A 1079 16.25 -27.21 33.90
CA THR A 1079 16.54 -28.21 32.85
C THR A 1079 17.52 -27.71 31.79
N ALA A 1080 17.82 -26.41 31.75
CA ALA A 1080 18.87 -25.86 30.89
C ALA A 1080 20.22 -26.01 31.60
N ASP A 1081 21.05 -26.96 31.16
CA ASP A 1081 22.40 -27.17 31.69
C ASP A 1081 23.33 -25.95 31.50
N VAL A 1082 22.91 -24.95 30.71
CA VAL A 1082 23.69 -23.76 30.34
C VAL A 1082 22.83 -22.48 30.41
N THR A 1083 23.01 -21.70 31.48
CA THR A 1083 22.47 -20.36 31.71
C THR A 1083 23.57 -19.38 32.10
N PHE A 1084 23.38 -18.06 31.98
CA PHE A 1084 24.38 -17.09 32.42
C PHE A 1084 24.85 -17.32 33.87
N PRO A 1085 23.98 -17.54 34.88
CA PRO A 1085 24.41 -17.88 36.23
C PRO A 1085 25.30 -19.13 36.31
N SER A 1086 25.08 -20.13 35.46
CA SER A 1086 25.95 -21.32 35.39
C SER A 1086 27.27 -21.05 34.68
N ILE A 1087 27.27 -20.16 33.66
CA ILE A 1087 28.43 -19.80 32.85
C ILE A 1087 29.36 -18.87 33.65
N THR A 1088 28.81 -17.88 34.35
CA THR A 1088 29.57 -16.82 35.03
C THR A 1088 29.80 -17.07 36.52
N LYS A 1089 29.52 -18.29 37.00
CA LYS A 1089 29.68 -18.69 38.41
C LYS A 1089 31.09 -18.42 38.95
N ASP A 1090 32.11 -18.85 38.20
CA ASP A 1090 33.52 -18.63 38.46
C ASP A 1090 34.32 -18.79 37.16
N GLU A 1091 35.59 -18.39 37.16
CA GLU A 1091 36.43 -18.42 35.94
C GLU A 1091 36.62 -19.86 35.41
N ALA A 1092 36.62 -20.86 36.28
CA ALA A 1092 36.76 -22.26 35.87
C ALA A 1092 35.52 -22.75 35.11
N ALA A 1093 34.32 -22.39 35.57
CA ALA A 1093 33.05 -22.68 34.89
C ALA A 1093 32.97 -21.97 33.53
N ALA A 1094 33.33 -20.69 33.46
CA ALA A 1094 33.37 -19.93 32.21
C ALA A 1094 34.36 -20.54 31.21
N ARG A 1095 35.57 -20.90 31.67
CA ARG A 1095 36.60 -21.54 30.83
C ARG A 1095 36.16 -22.92 30.33
N ALA A 1096 35.54 -23.72 31.18
CA ALA A 1096 35.00 -25.03 30.80
C ALA A 1096 33.85 -24.90 29.78
N PHE A 1097 32.96 -23.93 29.98
CA PHE A 1097 31.87 -23.62 29.04
C PHE A 1097 32.40 -23.25 27.65
N LEU A 1098 33.30 -22.26 27.60
CA LEU A 1098 33.90 -21.79 26.34
C LEU A 1098 34.64 -22.91 25.61
N SER A 1099 35.46 -23.68 26.32
CA SER A 1099 36.25 -24.77 25.72
C SER A 1099 35.38 -25.95 25.24
N LYS A 1100 34.28 -26.25 25.95
CA LYS A 1100 33.38 -27.35 25.60
C LYS A 1100 32.53 -27.03 24.38
N TYR A 1101 31.97 -25.82 24.32
CA TYR A 1101 30.96 -25.48 23.32
C TYR A 1101 31.51 -24.67 22.15
N PHE A 1102 32.63 -23.96 22.31
CA PHE A 1102 33.25 -23.15 21.26
C PHE A 1102 34.75 -23.47 21.11
N PRO A 1103 35.13 -24.76 20.93
CA PRO A 1103 36.54 -25.19 20.93
C PRO A 1103 37.37 -24.60 19.78
N ASP A 1104 36.73 -24.21 18.69
CA ASP A 1104 37.33 -23.61 17.49
C ASP A 1104 37.20 -22.08 17.45
N ALA A 1105 36.53 -21.47 18.45
CA ALA A 1105 36.49 -20.02 18.60
C ALA A 1105 37.84 -19.54 19.15
N GLN A 1106 38.49 -18.64 18.40
CA GLN A 1106 39.82 -18.12 18.72
C GLN A 1106 39.73 -17.03 19.80
N LEU A 1107 39.27 -17.42 21.00
CA LEU A 1107 39.00 -16.53 22.12
C LEU A 1107 40.30 -16.05 22.79
N GLY A 1108 40.28 -14.82 23.32
CA GLY A 1108 41.42 -14.22 23.99
C GLY A 1108 41.86 -14.97 25.26
N PRO A 1109 43.12 -14.83 25.72
CA PRO A 1109 43.63 -15.52 26.91
C PRO A 1109 42.84 -15.19 28.19
N ASN A 1110 42.18 -14.03 28.23
CA ASN A 1110 41.37 -13.54 29.34
C ASN A 1110 39.85 -13.68 29.13
N ALA A 1111 39.39 -14.37 28.07
CA ALA A 1111 37.98 -14.41 27.68
C ALA A 1111 37.02 -14.88 28.80
N ALA A 1112 37.45 -15.81 29.64
CA ALA A 1112 36.67 -16.29 30.77
C ALA A 1112 36.47 -15.21 31.85
N ALA A 1113 37.52 -14.45 32.18
CA ALA A 1113 37.45 -13.36 33.16
C ALA A 1113 36.61 -12.19 32.64
N GLU A 1114 36.80 -11.81 31.37
CA GLU A 1114 36.05 -10.72 30.74
C GLU A 1114 34.56 -11.06 30.55
N LEU A 1115 34.23 -12.30 30.20
CA LEU A 1115 32.84 -12.75 30.15
C LEU A 1115 32.13 -12.60 31.52
N ILE A 1116 32.85 -12.79 32.62
CA ILE A 1116 32.30 -12.59 33.96
C ILE A 1116 32.12 -11.09 34.25
N SER A 1117 33.13 -10.27 33.99
CA SER A 1117 33.10 -8.83 34.32
C SER A 1117 32.22 -7.99 33.42
N ASN A 1118 32.04 -8.39 32.16
CA ASN A 1118 31.28 -7.60 31.18
C ASN A 1118 29.80 -7.50 31.57
N PRO A 1119 29.16 -6.34 31.30
CA PRO A 1119 27.78 -6.10 31.66
C PRO A 1119 26.85 -7.07 30.93
N GLN A 1120 25.85 -7.58 31.66
CA GLN A 1120 24.80 -8.42 31.13
C GLN A 1120 23.65 -7.56 30.63
N SER A 1121 23.27 -7.73 29.38
CA SER A 1121 22.28 -6.87 28.72
C SER A 1121 21.02 -7.64 28.35
N ARG A 1122 19.86 -7.05 28.66
CA ARG A 1122 18.55 -7.60 28.31
C ARG A 1122 18.25 -7.39 26.83
N LEU A 1123 17.44 -8.29 26.29
CA LEU A 1123 16.94 -8.20 24.92
C LEU A 1123 15.43 -8.05 24.95
N GLY A 1124 14.93 -7.11 24.18
CA GLY A 1124 13.50 -6.92 23.99
C GLY A 1124 13.21 -5.86 22.95
N SER A 1125 11.95 -5.81 22.55
CA SER A 1125 11.43 -4.75 21.68
C SER A 1125 10.54 -3.79 22.44
N VAL A 1126 10.60 -2.51 22.06
CA VAL A 1126 9.71 -1.45 22.56
C VAL A 1126 8.76 -1.05 21.43
N ARG A 1127 7.49 -0.80 21.74
CA ARG A 1127 6.54 -0.19 20.79
C ARG A 1127 5.74 0.91 21.46
N CYS A 1128 5.90 2.14 21.01
CA CYS A 1128 5.05 3.25 21.39
C CYS A 1128 3.80 3.33 20.52
N ASN A 1129 2.66 3.77 21.09
CA ASN A 1129 1.44 4.05 20.32
C ASN A 1129 1.54 5.32 19.46
N THR A 1130 2.44 6.23 19.84
CA THR A 1130 2.84 7.43 19.09
C THR A 1130 4.29 7.76 19.44
N HIS A 1131 5.04 8.29 18.48
CA HIS A 1131 6.40 8.76 18.69
C HIS A 1131 6.47 10.23 19.14
N THR A 1132 5.34 10.92 19.31
CA THR A 1132 5.33 12.35 19.66
C THR A 1132 4.23 12.70 20.65
N ALA A 1133 4.46 13.77 21.41
CA ALA A 1133 3.49 14.38 22.30
C ALA A 1133 3.70 15.91 22.39
N VAL A 1134 2.69 16.62 22.90
CA VAL A 1134 2.81 18.04 23.30
C VAL A 1134 2.35 18.15 24.74
N VAL A 1135 3.21 18.64 25.63
CA VAL A 1135 2.90 18.83 27.06
C VAL A 1135 3.19 20.28 27.43
N SER A 1136 2.21 20.98 28.02
CA SER A 1136 2.32 22.40 28.39
C SER A 1136 2.87 23.32 27.27
N GLY A 1137 2.48 23.04 26.03
CA GLY A 1137 2.91 23.82 24.85
C GLY A 1137 4.30 23.47 24.29
N VAL A 1138 5.01 22.53 24.91
CA VAL A 1138 6.33 22.06 24.47
C VAL A 1138 6.18 20.79 23.62
N PRO A 1139 6.70 20.74 22.38
CA PRO A 1139 6.72 19.52 21.57
C PRO A 1139 7.81 18.53 22.01
N TYR A 1140 7.41 17.28 22.18
CA TYR A 1140 8.26 16.13 22.50
C TYR A 1140 8.26 15.12 21.35
N LEU A 1141 9.41 14.53 21.09
CA LEU A 1141 9.60 13.47 20.08
C LEU A 1141 10.42 12.33 20.68
N LEU A 1142 10.09 11.08 20.34
CA LEU A 1142 10.87 9.89 20.60
C LEU A 1142 11.37 9.32 19.26
N VAL A 1143 12.64 8.96 19.18
CA VAL A 1143 13.25 8.38 17.96
C VAL A 1143 14.18 7.22 18.30
N GLY A 1144 14.43 6.33 17.34
CA GLY A 1144 15.24 5.14 17.50
C GLY A 1144 14.75 4.25 18.65
N ASP A 1145 15.68 3.66 19.41
CA ASP A 1145 15.37 2.74 20.50
C ASP A 1145 14.51 3.37 21.62
N ALA A 1146 14.47 4.71 21.73
CA ALA A 1146 13.58 5.38 22.67
C ALA A 1146 12.10 5.27 22.26
N ALA A 1147 11.81 5.08 20.98
CA ALA A 1147 10.46 4.90 20.43
C ALA A 1147 10.14 3.45 20.05
N HIS A 1148 11.11 2.75 19.44
CA HIS A 1148 10.90 1.44 18.81
C HIS A 1148 12.14 0.55 18.89
N ALA A 1149 12.62 0.24 20.10
CA ALA A 1149 13.73 -0.71 20.25
C ALA A 1149 13.45 -2.04 19.54
N ILE A 1150 14.42 -2.55 18.79
CA ILE A 1150 14.29 -3.76 17.97
C ILE A 1150 15.36 -4.78 18.40
N VAL A 1151 14.97 -6.04 18.54
CA VAL A 1151 15.92 -7.12 18.84
C VAL A 1151 16.96 -7.28 17.71
N PRO A 1152 18.23 -7.59 18.00
CA PRO A 1152 19.33 -7.42 17.05
C PRO A 1152 19.37 -8.45 15.92
N PHE A 1153 18.44 -9.41 15.87
CA PHE A 1153 18.54 -10.58 15.00
C PHE A 1153 18.31 -10.29 13.51
N PHE A 1154 17.78 -9.12 13.15
CA PHE A 1154 17.79 -8.64 11.76
C PHE A 1154 18.87 -7.57 11.49
N GLY A 1155 19.59 -7.12 12.53
CA GLY A 1155 20.64 -6.10 12.42
C GLY A 1155 20.15 -4.71 12.01
N GLN A 1156 18.87 -4.39 12.19
CA GLN A 1156 18.26 -3.15 11.67
C GLN A 1156 18.05 -2.02 12.68
N GLY A 1157 18.24 -2.23 13.99
CA GLY A 1157 17.95 -1.20 15.00
C GLY A 1157 18.63 0.15 14.72
N CYS A 1158 19.94 0.15 14.46
CA CYS A 1158 20.68 1.36 14.10
C CYS A 1158 20.19 1.99 12.77
N ASN A 1159 19.92 1.17 11.77
CA ASN A 1159 19.46 1.66 10.46
C ASN A 1159 18.06 2.27 10.55
N CYS A 1160 17.16 1.69 11.35
CA CYS A 1160 15.85 2.28 11.63
C CYS A 1160 15.98 3.63 12.33
N GLY A 1161 16.94 3.80 13.23
CA GLY A 1161 17.25 5.10 13.83
C GLY A 1161 17.80 6.12 12.82
N PHE A 1162 18.61 5.70 11.85
CA PHE A 1162 19.03 6.60 10.77
C PHE A 1162 17.89 6.97 9.82
N GLU A 1163 17.03 6.01 9.49
CA GLU A 1163 15.83 6.25 8.70
C GLU A 1163 14.88 7.24 9.40
N ASP A 1164 14.79 7.17 10.73
CA ASP A 1164 14.06 8.16 11.51
C ASP A 1164 14.61 9.57 11.30
N CYS A 1165 15.93 9.75 11.28
CA CYS A 1165 16.56 11.04 11.00
C CYS A 1165 16.23 11.54 9.59
N VAL A 1166 16.23 10.67 8.59
CA VAL A 1166 15.91 11.03 7.19
C VAL A 1166 14.46 11.48 7.08
N VAL A 1167 13.53 10.67 7.59
CA VAL A 1167 12.09 10.99 7.53
C VAL A 1167 11.77 12.23 8.38
N LEU A 1168 12.44 12.39 9.52
CA LEU A 1168 12.27 13.59 10.34
C LEU A 1168 12.77 14.84 9.61
N ASP A 1169 13.93 14.78 8.97
CA ASP A 1169 14.49 15.89 8.18
C ASP A 1169 13.53 16.32 7.07
N GLU A 1170 12.92 15.38 6.34
CA GLU A 1170 11.90 15.67 5.32
C GLU A 1170 10.73 16.51 5.88
N HIS A 1171 10.28 16.20 7.10
CA HIS A 1171 9.20 16.96 7.76
C HIS A 1171 9.67 18.29 8.37
N LEU A 1172 10.99 18.48 8.56
CA LEU A 1172 11.62 19.70 9.09
C LEU A 1172 12.11 20.67 8.00
N GLN A 1173 12.18 20.25 6.73
CA GLN A 1173 12.60 21.12 5.62
C GLN A 1173 11.74 22.40 5.50
N ASP A 1174 10.46 22.32 5.87
CA ASP A 1174 9.58 23.48 6.00
C ASP A 1174 9.82 24.21 7.32
N LYS A 1175 10.76 25.17 7.31
CA LYS A 1175 11.12 25.99 8.48
C LYS A 1175 9.97 26.83 9.04
N SER A 1176 8.86 26.98 8.31
CA SER A 1176 7.67 27.71 8.77
C SER A 1176 6.70 26.82 9.55
N ARG A 1177 6.84 25.49 9.45
CA ARG A 1177 5.97 24.51 10.10
C ARG A 1177 6.27 24.41 11.60
N PRO A 1178 5.26 24.49 12.48
CA PRO A 1178 5.46 24.25 13.91
C PRO A 1178 5.99 22.83 14.15
N LEU A 1179 7.00 22.69 15.02
CA LEU A 1179 7.66 21.41 15.31
C LEU A 1179 6.68 20.32 15.75
N ALA A 1180 5.65 20.67 16.54
CA ALA A 1180 4.60 19.73 16.94
C ALA A 1180 3.82 19.12 15.75
N VAL A 1181 3.70 19.85 14.64
CA VAL A 1181 3.04 19.36 13.43
C VAL A 1181 4.00 18.46 12.63
N ALA A 1182 5.26 18.88 12.50
CA ALA A 1182 6.30 18.07 11.86
C ALA A 1182 6.47 16.71 12.57
N PHE A 1183 6.52 16.71 13.90
CA PHE A 1183 6.66 15.49 14.70
C PHE A 1183 5.45 14.56 14.58
N ARG A 1184 4.24 15.10 14.44
CA ARG A 1184 3.03 14.28 14.21
C ARG A 1184 3.04 13.62 12.83
N ALA A 1185 3.45 14.35 11.80
CA ALA A 1185 3.58 13.80 10.45
C ALA A 1185 4.66 12.70 10.40
N TYR A 1186 5.82 12.95 11.01
CA TYR A 1186 6.87 11.96 11.21
C TYR A 1186 6.35 10.70 11.94
N SER A 1187 5.67 10.88 13.08
CA SER A 1187 5.16 9.78 13.90
C SER A 1187 4.18 8.90 13.11
N ALA A 1188 3.25 9.53 12.39
CA ALA A 1188 2.27 8.83 11.57
C ALA A 1188 2.91 8.00 10.45
N GLN A 1189 4.01 8.49 9.86
CA GLN A 1189 4.74 7.78 8.81
C GLN A 1189 5.56 6.61 9.37
N ARG A 1190 6.24 6.79 10.50
CA ARG A 1190 7.20 5.79 11.01
C ARG A 1190 6.56 4.64 11.77
N LEU A 1191 5.40 4.83 12.39
CA LEU A 1191 4.80 3.84 13.29
C LEU A 1191 4.58 2.46 12.62
N ALA A 1192 4.16 2.44 11.36
CA ALA A 1192 3.87 1.19 10.64
C ALA A 1192 5.16 0.42 10.30
N ASP A 1193 6.18 1.14 9.83
CA ASP A 1193 7.44 0.56 9.36
C ASP A 1193 8.25 -0.02 10.53
N THR A 1194 8.35 0.72 11.63
CA THR A 1194 9.13 0.31 12.80
C THR A 1194 8.52 -0.91 13.51
N ASN A 1195 7.18 -1.01 13.53
CA ASN A 1195 6.49 -2.20 14.02
C ASN A 1195 6.73 -3.42 13.12
N ALA A 1196 6.69 -3.24 11.79
CA ALA A 1196 6.90 -4.33 10.84
C ALA A 1196 8.32 -4.92 10.92
N ILE A 1197 9.34 -4.09 11.09
CA ILE A 1197 10.72 -4.57 11.23
C ILE A 1197 10.98 -5.22 12.60
N ALA A 1198 10.37 -4.72 13.68
CA ALA A 1198 10.42 -5.36 14.99
C ALA A 1198 9.85 -6.79 14.94
N ASP A 1199 8.71 -6.96 14.26
CA ASP A 1199 8.09 -8.26 14.03
C ASP A 1199 9.00 -9.22 13.26
N MET A 1200 9.62 -8.75 12.17
CA MET A 1200 10.54 -9.56 11.37
C MET A 1200 11.80 -9.94 12.17
N ALA A 1201 12.30 -9.03 13.00
CA ALA A 1201 13.45 -9.27 13.88
C ALA A 1201 13.18 -10.40 14.89
N LEU A 1202 11.98 -10.42 15.47
CA LEU A 1202 11.55 -11.48 16.38
C LEU A 1202 11.34 -12.81 15.65
N ASP A 1203 10.75 -12.80 14.45
CA ASP A 1203 10.61 -14.01 13.63
C ASP A 1203 11.99 -14.65 13.32
N ASN A 1204 13.01 -13.83 13.05
CA ASN A 1204 14.36 -14.34 12.76
C ASN A 1204 15.08 -14.89 13.98
N PHE A 1205 14.82 -14.34 15.18
CA PHE A 1205 15.30 -14.93 16.43
C PHE A 1205 14.83 -16.37 16.57
N VAL A 1206 13.52 -16.61 16.37
CA VAL A 1206 12.93 -17.94 16.45
C VAL A 1206 13.55 -18.88 15.41
N GLU A 1207 13.77 -18.41 14.18
CA GLU A 1207 14.44 -19.17 13.11
C GLU A 1207 15.88 -19.57 13.52
N MET A 1208 16.66 -18.64 14.08
CA MET A 1208 18.05 -18.88 14.52
C MET A 1208 18.16 -19.83 15.72
N MET A 1209 17.17 -19.87 16.60
CA MET A 1209 17.21 -20.71 17.81
C MET A 1209 16.70 -22.14 17.55
N SER A 1210 15.71 -22.32 16.68
CA SER A 1210 14.96 -23.58 16.57
C SER A 1210 15.17 -24.38 15.29
N ARG A 1211 15.66 -23.77 14.19
CA ARG A 1211 15.61 -24.39 12.85
C ARG A 1211 16.95 -24.61 12.17
N VAL A 1212 18.03 -23.98 12.64
CA VAL A 1212 19.37 -24.07 12.01
C VAL A 1212 20.00 -25.47 12.00
N ALA A 1213 19.52 -26.40 12.82
CA ALA A 1213 19.93 -27.81 12.81
C ALA A 1213 18.90 -28.75 12.15
N ASP A 1214 17.73 -28.25 11.73
CA ASP A 1214 16.70 -29.06 11.07
C ASP A 1214 17.11 -29.39 9.63
N PRO A 1215 17.23 -30.68 9.25
CA PRO A 1215 17.56 -31.08 7.88
C PRO A 1215 16.61 -30.50 6.82
N LYS A 1216 15.31 -30.36 7.11
CA LYS A 1216 14.34 -29.77 6.17
C LYS A 1216 14.58 -28.28 5.98
N PHE A 1217 14.93 -27.58 7.04
CA PHE A 1217 15.31 -26.17 6.98
C PHE A 1217 16.60 -25.97 6.18
N LEU A 1218 17.62 -26.81 6.42
CA LEU A 1218 18.88 -26.77 5.65
C LEU A 1218 18.65 -27.06 4.16
N VAL A 1219 17.78 -28.02 3.82
CA VAL A 1219 17.39 -28.30 2.43
C VAL A 1219 16.63 -27.12 1.84
N ARG A 1220 15.65 -26.53 2.56
CA ARG A 1220 14.95 -25.33 2.08
C ARG A 1220 15.92 -24.19 1.84
N LYS A 1221 16.87 -23.94 2.75
CA LYS A 1221 17.88 -22.89 2.59
C LYS A 1221 18.85 -23.19 1.45
N ALA A 1222 19.23 -24.45 1.24
CA ALA A 1222 20.02 -24.85 0.08
C ALA A 1222 19.26 -24.61 -1.24
N VAL A 1223 17.96 -24.91 -1.28
CA VAL A 1223 17.09 -24.63 -2.42
C VAL A 1223 16.88 -23.13 -2.62
N GLU A 1224 16.62 -22.36 -1.55
CA GLU A 1224 16.49 -20.90 -1.59
C GLU A 1224 17.78 -20.26 -2.10
N THR A 1225 18.93 -20.75 -1.65
CA THR A 1225 20.27 -20.33 -2.11
C THR A 1225 20.49 -20.70 -3.57
N ALA A 1226 20.10 -21.91 -4.00
CA ALA A 1226 20.18 -22.31 -5.39
C ALA A 1226 19.25 -21.45 -6.26
N ILE A 1227 18.01 -21.18 -5.84
CA ILE A 1227 17.08 -20.29 -6.56
C ILE A 1227 17.64 -18.87 -6.65
N MET A 1228 18.20 -18.33 -5.57
CA MET A 1228 18.86 -17.01 -5.60
C MET A 1228 20.08 -17.01 -6.53
N ARG A 1229 20.82 -18.11 -6.64
CA ARG A 1229 21.96 -18.25 -7.55
C ARG A 1229 21.53 -18.38 -9.02
N GLU A 1230 20.52 -19.20 -9.31
CA GLU A 1230 20.05 -19.49 -10.67
C GLU A 1230 19.07 -18.44 -11.20
N LEU A 1231 18.33 -17.75 -10.33
CA LEU A 1231 17.32 -16.74 -10.65
C LEU A 1231 17.49 -15.43 -9.87
N PRO A 1232 18.71 -14.85 -9.80
CA PRO A 1232 18.99 -13.70 -8.94
C PRO A 1232 18.02 -12.55 -9.21
N GLN A 1233 17.69 -12.28 -10.47
CA GLN A 1233 16.80 -11.17 -10.88
C GLN A 1233 15.31 -11.40 -10.62
N LYS A 1234 14.87 -12.63 -10.36
CA LYS A 1234 13.44 -12.98 -10.20
C LYS A 1234 13.07 -13.33 -8.76
N TYR A 1235 14.04 -13.60 -7.91
CA TYR A 1235 13.80 -14.02 -6.53
C TYR A 1235 14.82 -13.41 -5.58
N ARG A 1236 14.34 -12.75 -4.52
CA ARG A 1236 15.10 -12.29 -3.36
C ARG A 1236 14.47 -12.90 -2.11
N SER A 1237 15.28 -13.45 -1.21
CA SER A 1237 14.81 -13.89 0.11
C SER A 1237 14.28 -12.71 0.92
N ARG A 1238 13.43 -12.96 1.92
CA ARG A 1238 12.92 -11.91 2.82
C ARG A 1238 14.05 -11.09 3.45
N TYR A 1239 15.12 -11.77 3.88
CA TYR A 1239 16.31 -11.11 4.43
C TYR A 1239 16.94 -10.17 3.40
N THR A 1240 17.23 -10.65 2.19
CA THR A 1240 17.79 -9.79 1.12
C THR A 1240 16.86 -8.66 0.70
N LEU A 1241 15.53 -8.84 0.83
CA LEU A 1241 14.59 -7.77 0.56
C LEU A 1241 14.73 -6.66 1.61
N VAL A 1242 14.77 -6.99 2.90
CA VAL A 1242 14.94 -5.99 3.95
C VAL A 1242 16.30 -5.29 3.84
N MET A 1243 17.38 -6.05 3.61
CA MET A 1243 18.74 -5.50 3.60
C MET A 1243 19.07 -4.69 2.33
N TYR A 1244 18.53 -5.09 1.16
CA TYR A 1244 19.01 -4.60 -0.14
C TYR A 1244 17.89 -4.10 -1.10
N SER A 1245 16.60 -4.12 -0.70
CA SER A 1245 15.52 -3.53 -1.54
C SER A 1245 15.42 -2.02 -1.44
N HIS A 1246 16.07 -1.39 -0.46
CA HIS A 1246 16.34 0.05 -0.49
C HIS A 1246 17.46 0.34 -1.49
N ASN A 1247 17.28 -0.18 -2.70
CA ASN A 1247 17.98 0.24 -3.88
C ASN A 1247 17.02 1.17 -4.64
N PRO A 1248 17.12 2.50 -4.44
CA PRO A 1248 16.49 3.51 -5.29
C PRO A 1248 16.63 3.34 -6.82
N LEU A 1249 17.35 2.33 -7.33
CA LEU A 1249 17.41 1.97 -8.76
C LEU A 1249 16.73 0.63 -9.15
N GLN A 1250 16.04 -0.08 -8.25
CA GLN A 1250 15.19 -1.22 -8.67
C GLN A 1250 13.71 -0.86 -8.65
N GLN A 1251 13.21 -0.45 -9.82
CA GLN A 1251 11.80 -0.58 -10.18
C GLN A 1251 11.43 -2.07 -10.25
N MET A 1252 10.43 -2.48 -9.47
CA MET A 1252 9.47 -3.48 -9.95
C MET A 1252 8.22 -2.75 -10.44
N PRO A 1253 7.53 -3.25 -11.48
CA PRO A 1253 6.27 -2.67 -11.91
C PRO A 1253 5.26 -2.73 -10.76
N GLN A 1254 4.53 -1.63 -10.53
CA GLN A 1254 3.31 -1.65 -9.73
C GLN A 1254 2.22 -2.42 -10.48
N SER A 1255 2.38 -3.75 -10.55
CA SER A 1255 1.30 -4.69 -10.73
C SER A 1255 1.49 -5.76 -9.66
N ARG A 1256 0.73 -5.70 -8.57
CA ARG A 1256 0.64 -6.86 -7.66
C ARG A 1256 -0.20 -7.94 -8.36
N THR A 1257 0.47 -8.71 -9.20
CA THR A 1257 -0.01 -10.00 -9.71
C THR A 1257 1.13 -10.98 -9.50
N VAL A 1258 1.05 -11.78 -8.43
CA VAL A 1258 1.98 -12.90 -8.22
C VAL A 1258 1.59 -13.97 -9.24
N CYS A 1259 2.28 -13.98 -10.38
CA CYS A 1259 2.21 -15.10 -11.30
C CYS A 1259 2.98 -16.28 -10.69
N ARG A 1260 2.23 -17.35 -10.37
CA ARG A 1260 2.71 -18.68 -9.97
C ARG A 1260 3.72 -19.21 -11.01
N ARG A 1261 4.71 -20.02 -10.59
CA ARG A 1261 5.34 -20.98 -11.51
C ARG A 1261 4.62 -22.34 -11.44
N PRO A 1262 4.40 -23.02 -12.58
CA PRO A 1262 3.90 -24.38 -12.62
C PRO A 1262 5.02 -25.42 -12.40
N SER A 1263 4.57 -26.60 -11.93
CA SER A 1263 5.24 -27.88 -11.63
C SER A 1263 6.37 -27.87 -10.62
#